data_AF-T0Q9M5-F1
#
_entry.id   AF-T0Q9M5-F1
#
_cell.length_a   1.000
_cell.length_b   1.000
_cell.length_c   1.000
_cell.angle_alpha   90.00
_cell.angle_beta   90.00
_cell.angle_gamma   90.00
#
_symmetry.space_group_name_H-M   'P 1'
#
loop_
_entity.id
_entity.type
_entity.pdbx_description
1 polymer ?
#
loop_
_entity_poly.entity_id
_entity_poly.type
_entity_poly.pdbx_seq_one_letter_code
_entity_poly.pdbx_strand_id
1 'polypeptide(L)'
;MDTASAKRAWMEDAENRKRAKSAMATAPPTGFTSLSMLDLTDDGSAPDASMGGPALARPTPRYAGAPIVGYSSLAGQYREPSTGDDDDDLGDTLADTENIEFVASQAIMEMTQTMPFSENMVCLRLRLHPTVVANLSDDSVDKLERAGLLDVEFSPMHKPLVFGREIFTAALNNKNDSAHVDIAKLSKEHCVFECVQDTMSSRVVVRITDRSRNGIKLNGITMVKDKPATLQHDDKITLLSSKSGSVLLGYIVEDPHVVGANATTTVPRLPDADRPPVTKRHIQENVLGVLFSSPLVGRDAHGRLHPIEELDLCREYDNLIKTLEDASKHASTKPDDPSVMLVPREIDVNVQFATSNNFQSMMTLGCRALHFSGHGGPKCLYFEDQESAVHPMVADELRRSFFGGPNAPLRLVVVQACHSQYCASAFLQCGIPHVIAVKVEERLEDQAAIVFTKNFYLALGQGKSVAESFEIGRHAVSVYPHLPHAVKAASKFQLLPEGDDHNEVIFPMVELPLAEYESQVPSSQRFPVVWSSKLPSLCQHFRHREADQYYVCSHFSTTSQTQKFVWLVGPAGVGKTQLSYATARYLGARKVFPAGIRFVHVGKIVDEDMAAHKNNTILLGHRVIAAIKQRVATWLTRTFDNATIEQHGLLVLDGVDPLLEREEPDFIKWIEALCTQYSSLRLLVTARKQVVSPVFQTHGGRMQHLHPFGPAQAVDLLRRLLGKDRGLSLSELSASPIAAQKNHPDPNTNLSLVLEQHPALRQTGFLPREIAALASRLVAAKTTPLDAFVNP
;
A
#
# COMPACT_ATOMS: atom_id res chain seq x y z
N MET A 1 7.35 -10.23 -67.37
CA MET A 1 7.38 -8.77 -67.17
C MET A 1 8.20 -8.48 -65.92
N ASP A 2 8.98 -7.42 -65.97
CA ASP A 2 10.39 -7.34 -65.54
C ASP A 2 10.61 -7.21 -64.02
N THR A 3 11.26 -8.20 -63.38
CA THR A 3 11.59 -8.22 -61.94
C THR A 3 12.60 -7.13 -61.54
N ALA A 4 13.28 -6.53 -62.51
CA ALA A 4 14.15 -5.36 -62.32
C ALA A 4 13.37 -4.08 -62.00
N SER A 5 12.12 -3.95 -62.46
CA SER A 5 11.29 -2.75 -62.24
C SER A 5 10.76 -2.67 -60.80
N ALA A 6 10.38 -3.82 -60.21
CA ALA A 6 9.87 -3.88 -58.84
C ALA A 6 10.96 -3.56 -57.80
N LYS A 7 12.20 -3.99 -58.08
CA LYS A 7 13.35 -3.75 -57.19
C LYS A 7 13.80 -2.27 -57.21
N ARG A 8 13.65 -1.57 -58.34
CA ARG A 8 13.89 -0.11 -58.42
C ARG A 8 12.82 0.67 -57.65
N ALA A 9 11.54 0.34 -57.82
CA ALA A 9 10.45 1.01 -57.11
C ALA A 9 10.57 0.84 -55.58
N TRP A 10 11.02 -0.33 -55.11
CA TRP A 10 11.21 -0.57 -53.67
C TRP A 10 12.40 0.20 -53.08
N MET A 11 13.50 0.35 -53.83
CA MET A 11 14.64 1.16 -53.39
C MET A 11 14.33 2.67 -53.39
N GLU A 12 13.53 3.13 -54.35
CA GLU A 12 13.10 4.53 -54.45
C GLU A 12 12.13 4.90 -53.31
N ASP A 13 11.25 3.98 -52.91
CA ASP A 13 10.37 4.15 -51.74
C ASP A 13 11.17 4.14 -50.41
N ALA A 14 12.20 3.30 -50.31
CA ALA A 14 13.09 3.27 -49.15
C ALA A 14 13.92 4.55 -49.00
N GLU A 15 14.38 5.15 -50.10
CA GLU A 15 15.08 6.44 -50.09
C GLU A 15 14.14 7.61 -49.75
N ASN A 16 12.91 7.60 -50.25
CA ASN A 16 11.91 8.62 -49.89
C ASN A 16 11.54 8.56 -48.40
N ARG A 17 11.43 7.37 -47.80
CA ARG A 17 11.22 7.22 -46.35
C ARG A 17 12.41 7.72 -45.52
N LYS A 18 13.64 7.57 -46.00
CA LYS A 18 14.83 8.15 -45.34
C LYS A 18 14.87 9.68 -45.44
N ARG A 19 14.47 10.27 -46.58
CA ARG A 19 14.35 11.73 -46.72
C ARG A 19 13.26 12.33 -45.83
N ALA A 20 12.12 11.66 -45.70
CA ALA A 20 11.03 12.12 -44.82
C ALA A 20 11.43 12.11 -43.32
N LYS A 21 12.19 11.08 -42.88
CA LYS A 21 12.69 11.01 -41.50
C LYS A 21 13.75 12.06 -41.19
N SER A 22 14.56 12.46 -42.17
CA SER A 22 15.59 13.50 -41.98
C SER A 22 15.03 14.92 -41.97
N ALA A 23 13.83 15.16 -42.52
CA ALA A 23 13.19 16.47 -42.54
C ALA A 23 12.44 16.82 -41.23
N MET A 24 12.14 15.83 -40.37
CA MET A 24 11.48 16.07 -39.07
C MET A 24 12.46 16.32 -37.91
N ALA A 25 13.77 16.25 -38.15
CA ALA A 25 14.80 16.41 -37.11
C ALA A 25 15.42 17.82 -37.03
N THR A 26 14.90 18.80 -37.80
CA THR A 26 15.43 20.17 -37.80
C THR A 26 14.31 21.22 -37.82
N ALA A 27 13.73 21.52 -36.66
CA ALA A 27 13.00 22.77 -36.42
C ALA A 27 13.28 23.25 -34.97
N PRO A 28 13.70 24.52 -34.76
CA PRO A 28 14.08 25.04 -33.44
C PRO A 28 12.88 25.56 -32.63
N PRO A 29 13.04 25.80 -31.31
CA PRO A 29 11.93 26.12 -30.41
C PRO A 29 11.66 27.63 -30.39
N THR A 30 10.39 28.03 -30.55
CA THR A 30 9.96 29.42 -30.29
C THR A 30 9.17 29.46 -28.99
N GLY A 31 9.71 30.18 -28.00
CA GLY A 31 9.14 30.36 -26.67
C GLY A 31 8.14 31.50 -26.55
N PHE A 32 7.46 31.49 -25.40
CA PHE A 32 6.86 32.57 -24.62
C PHE A 32 6.49 33.90 -25.29
N THR A 33 5.21 34.28 -25.13
CA THR A 33 4.79 35.66 -24.84
C THR A 33 3.66 35.69 -23.83
N SER A 34 3.87 36.52 -22.81
CA SER A 34 2.98 36.92 -21.71
C SER A 34 2.05 38.08 -22.15
N LEU A 35 1.18 38.48 -21.21
CA LEU A 35 0.33 39.69 -21.14
C LEU A 35 -1.02 39.61 -21.85
N SER A 36 -2.13 40.19 -21.37
CA SER A 36 -2.61 40.78 -20.11
C SER A 36 -3.95 41.47 -20.47
N MET A 37 -4.78 41.77 -19.48
CA MET A 37 -5.86 42.78 -19.50
C MET A 37 -7.13 42.43 -20.29
N LEU A 38 -8.27 42.40 -19.57
CA LEU A 38 -9.41 43.25 -19.89
C LEU A 38 -10.28 43.44 -18.64
N ASP A 39 -10.55 44.71 -18.37
CA ASP A 39 -11.23 45.32 -17.23
C ASP A 39 -12.76 45.28 -17.34
N LEU A 40 -13.38 45.21 -16.16
CA LEU A 40 -14.52 45.97 -15.61
C LEU A 40 -15.56 46.66 -16.51
N THR A 41 -16.85 46.39 -16.20
CA THR A 41 -17.97 47.34 -15.94
C THR A 41 -19.08 46.52 -15.26
N ASP A 42 -19.37 46.63 -13.97
CA ASP A 42 -20.14 47.64 -13.20
C ASP A 42 -21.57 47.90 -13.71
N ASP A 43 -22.57 47.54 -12.88
CA ASP A 43 -23.76 48.36 -12.61
C ASP A 43 -24.57 47.75 -11.45
N GLY A 44 -24.78 48.57 -10.42
CA GLY A 44 -25.29 48.16 -9.11
C GLY A 44 -26.79 48.33 -8.88
N SER A 45 -27.25 47.87 -7.72
CA SER A 45 -28.21 48.55 -6.83
C SER A 45 -28.55 47.67 -5.61
N ALA A 46 -28.31 48.22 -4.40
CA ALA A 46 -28.83 47.75 -3.12
C ALA A 46 -29.91 48.76 -2.64
N PRO A 47 -30.78 48.42 -1.66
CA PRO A 47 -30.40 48.58 -0.25
C PRO A 47 -30.96 47.57 0.78
N ASP A 48 -30.18 47.42 1.85
CA ASP A 48 -30.44 47.14 3.29
C ASP A 48 -31.45 46.09 3.80
N ALA A 49 -30.93 45.11 4.58
CA ALA A 49 -31.29 44.89 6.00
C ALA A 49 -30.39 43.83 6.72
N SER A 50 -29.59 44.31 7.68
CA SER A 50 -29.17 43.73 8.98
C SER A 50 -28.86 42.23 9.21
N MET A 51 -27.63 42.02 9.72
CA MET A 51 -27.22 41.18 10.87
C MET A 51 -27.35 39.63 10.79
N GLY A 52 -26.19 38.97 10.72
CA GLY A 52 -26.00 37.55 11.04
C GLY A 52 -24.96 36.87 10.15
N GLY A 53 -23.70 36.83 10.57
CA GLY A 53 -22.63 36.16 9.81
C GLY A 53 -22.78 34.62 9.85
N PRO A 54 -22.78 33.91 8.70
CA PRO A 54 -22.77 32.46 8.71
C PRO A 54 -21.36 31.90 8.51
N ALA A 55 -21.12 30.81 9.24
CA ALA A 55 -20.02 29.89 9.06
C ALA A 55 -19.88 29.41 7.61
N LEU A 56 -18.64 29.20 7.17
CA LEU A 56 -18.29 28.60 5.89
C LEU A 56 -18.93 27.21 5.75
N ALA A 57 -20.01 27.13 4.96
CA ALA A 57 -20.62 25.89 4.53
C ALA A 57 -19.70 25.16 3.54
N ARG A 58 -19.37 23.90 3.85
CA ARG A 58 -18.67 23.00 2.91
C ARG A 58 -19.69 22.44 1.89
N PRO A 59 -19.44 22.57 0.58
CA PRO A 59 -20.27 21.91 -0.43
C PRO A 59 -20.06 20.40 -0.40
N THR A 60 -21.17 19.66 -0.44
CA THR A 60 -21.24 18.21 -0.65
C THR A 60 -20.99 17.90 -2.14
N PRO A 61 -20.04 17.02 -2.51
CA PRO A 61 -19.89 16.59 -3.90
C PRO A 61 -21.07 15.69 -4.32
N ARG A 62 -21.73 16.04 -5.42
CA ARG A 62 -22.67 15.16 -6.13
C ARG A 62 -21.88 14.16 -7.00
N TYR A 63 -22.33 12.91 -6.99
CA TYR A 63 -21.80 11.81 -7.79
C TYR A 63 -21.91 12.06 -9.31
N ALA A 64 -20.83 11.76 -10.05
CA ALA A 64 -20.86 11.52 -11.50
C ALA A 64 -20.33 10.10 -11.75
N GLY A 65 -21.24 9.16 -12.05
CA GLY A 65 -20.90 7.74 -12.20
C GLY A 65 -22.01 6.86 -12.76
N ALA A 66 -22.96 7.44 -13.51
CA ALA A 66 -23.91 6.66 -14.31
C ALA A 66 -23.43 6.68 -15.78
N PRO A 67 -23.14 5.53 -16.42
CA PRO A 67 -22.83 5.51 -17.84
C PRO A 67 -24.10 5.76 -18.65
N ILE A 68 -24.13 6.89 -19.38
CA ILE A 68 -25.02 7.07 -20.52
C ILE A 68 -24.29 6.46 -21.72
N VAL A 69 -24.79 5.32 -22.20
CA VAL A 69 -24.30 4.64 -23.40
C VAL A 69 -24.75 5.44 -24.61
N GLY A 70 -23.79 5.96 -25.38
CA GLY A 70 -24.00 6.50 -26.72
C GLY A 70 -23.00 5.87 -27.68
N TYR A 71 -23.43 4.83 -28.40
CA TYR A 71 -22.69 4.27 -29.52
C TYR A 71 -22.59 5.30 -30.64
N SER A 72 -21.37 5.59 -31.12
CA SER A 72 -21.17 6.11 -32.47
C SER A 72 -19.90 5.50 -33.06
N SER A 73 -20.14 4.74 -34.13
CA SER A 73 -19.21 4.10 -35.04
C SER A 73 -18.20 5.06 -35.67
N LEU A 74 -16.93 4.66 -35.72
CA LEU A 74 -15.98 5.11 -36.74
C LEU A 74 -15.22 3.88 -37.25
N ALA A 75 -15.63 3.44 -38.44
CA ALA A 75 -15.03 2.36 -39.21
C ALA A 75 -13.65 2.79 -39.73
N GLY A 76 -12.62 1.99 -39.43
CA GLY A 76 -11.30 2.07 -40.04
C GLY A 76 -11.05 0.80 -40.86
N GLN A 77 -10.95 0.96 -42.17
CA GLN A 77 -10.73 -0.09 -43.17
C GLN A 77 -9.45 -0.89 -42.90
N TYR A 78 -9.56 -2.21 -42.73
CA TYR A 78 -8.42 -3.13 -42.85
C TYR A 78 -8.80 -4.41 -43.60
N ARG A 79 -7.78 -4.93 -44.29
CA ARG A 79 -7.78 -5.82 -45.44
C ARG A 79 -7.87 -7.30 -45.02
N GLU A 80 -8.72 -8.08 -45.67
CA GLU A 80 -8.88 -9.53 -45.46
C GLU A 80 -7.59 -10.33 -45.77
N PRO A 81 -7.33 -11.41 -45.02
CA PRO A 81 -6.68 -12.60 -45.55
C PRO A 81 -7.65 -13.78 -45.66
N SER A 82 -7.37 -14.56 -46.69
CA SER A 82 -8.09 -15.70 -47.25
C SER A 82 -8.33 -16.91 -46.32
N THR A 83 -9.41 -17.60 -46.64
CA THR A 83 -9.87 -18.90 -46.15
C THR A 83 -8.83 -20.01 -46.21
N GLY A 84 -8.74 -20.76 -45.12
CA GLY A 84 -8.11 -22.08 -45.02
C GLY A 84 -8.62 -22.73 -43.73
N ASP A 85 -9.38 -23.82 -43.89
CA ASP A 85 -9.85 -24.69 -42.82
C ASP A 85 -8.68 -25.23 -42.00
N ASP A 86 -8.77 -25.17 -40.67
CA ASP A 86 -8.15 -26.15 -39.77
C ASP A 86 -8.89 -26.09 -38.42
N ASP A 87 -9.53 -27.21 -38.08
CA ASP A 87 -10.06 -27.54 -36.77
C ASP A 87 -8.89 -27.68 -35.78
N ASP A 88 -8.56 -26.60 -35.07
CA ASP A 88 -7.58 -26.66 -33.97
C ASP A 88 -8.26 -26.66 -32.61
N ASP A 89 -8.04 -27.78 -31.91
CA ASP A 89 -8.33 -28.08 -30.52
C ASP A 89 -7.61 -27.08 -29.59
N LEU A 90 -8.28 -25.97 -29.26
CA LEU A 90 -7.76 -24.87 -28.45
C LEU A 90 -7.83 -25.18 -26.95
N GLY A 91 -6.90 -26.02 -26.50
CA GLY A 91 -6.65 -26.34 -25.09
C GLY A 91 -5.63 -25.43 -24.39
N ASP A 92 -5.46 -24.17 -24.79
CA ASP A 92 -4.45 -23.28 -24.18
C ASP A 92 -5.05 -21.98 -23.60
N THR A 93 -5.37 -22.04 -22.30
CA THR A 93 -5.91 -20.94 -21.48
C THR A 93 -4.86 -19.90 -21.07
N LEU A 94 -3.64 -19.95 -21.63
CA LEU A 94 -2.55 -19.00 -21.34
C LEU A 94 -2.62 -17.71 -22.17
N ALA A 95 -3.24 -17.74 -23.36
CA ALA A 95 -3.37 -16.55 -24.20
C ALA A 95 -4.43 -15.54 -23.67
N ASP A 96 -5.37 -16.02 -22.86
CA ASP A 96 -6.37 -15.22 -22.16
C ASP A 96 -5.76 -14.31 -21.09
N THR A 97 -4.71 -14.79 -20.42
CA THR A 97 -3.89 -13.98 -19.51
C THR A 97 -3.19 -12.86 -20.28
N GLU A 98 -2.60 -13.15 -21.44
CA GLU A 98 -1.82 -12.16 -22.21
C GLU A 98 -2.67 -11.02 -22.81
N ASN A 99 -3.88 -11.30 -23.32
CA ASN A 99 -4.72 -10.28 -23.96
C ASN A 99 -5.42 -9.34 -22.96
N ILE A 100 -5.85 -9.85 -21.80
CA ILE A 100 -6.40 -9.01 -20.71
C ILE A 100 -5.26 -8.25 -20.00
N GLU A 101 -4.08 -8.87 -19.89
CA GLU A 101 -2.87 -8.22 -19.41
C GLU A 101 -2.42 -7.06 -20.32
N PHE A 102 -2.60 -7.14 -21.64
CA PHE A 102 -2.20 -6.09 -22.58
C PHE A 102 -2.98 -4.77 -22.36
N VAL A 103 -4.30 -4.85 -22.11
CA VAL A 103 -5.15 -3.68 -21.83
C VAL A 103 -4.81 -3.06 -20.47
N ALA A 104 -4.53 -3.87 -19.44
CA ALA A 104 -4.03 -3.40 -18.16
C ALA A 104 -2.66 -2.70 -18.30
N SER A 105 -1.79 -3.22 -19.16
CA SER A 105 -0.46 -2.65 -19.44
C SER A 105 -0.55 -1.27 -20.11
N GLN A 106 -1.53 -1.06 -20.97
CA GLN A 106 -1.77 0.24 -21.61
C GLN A 106 -2.27 1.30 -20.61
N ALA A 107 -3.16 0.93 -19.69
CA ALA A 107 -3.60 1.82 -18.61
C ALA A 107 -2.46 2.16 -17.61
N ILE A 108 -1.57 1.20 -17.35
CA ILE A 108 -0.34 1.36 -16.54
C ILE A 108 0.66 2.34 -17.20
N MET A 109 0.71 2.41 -18.54
CA MET A 109 1.58 3.33 -19.28
C MET A 109 1.12 4.80 -19.25
N GLU A 110 -0.16 5.09 -18.97
CA GLU A 110 -0.71 6.46 -18.94
C GLU A 110 -0.55 7.19 -17.58
N MET A 111 -0.03 6.52 -16.53
CA MET A 111 0.02 7.05 -15.16
C MET A 111 1.15 8.07 -14.86
N THR A 112 1.75 8.71 -15.86
CA THR A 112 2.81 9.71 -15.61
C THR A 112 2.27 11.13 -15.59
N GLN A 113 1.91 11.63 -14.40
CA GLN A 113 2.04 13.05 -14.06
C GLN A 113 1.83 13.29 -12.55
N THR A 114 2.83 13.90 -11.92
CA THR A 114 2.84 14.34 -10.52
C THR A 114 1.88 15.52 -10.33
N MET A 115 0.95 15.42 -9.37
CA MET A 115 0.17 16.57 -8.89
C MET A 115 1.02 17.42 -7.91
N PRO A 116 0.90 18.76 -7.91
CA PRO A 116 1.59 19.62 -6.95
C PRO A 116 1.00 19.51 -5.53
N PHE A 117 1.83 19.84 -4.53
CA PHE A 117 1.55 19.75 -3.09
C PHE A 117 0.19 20.34 -2.68
N SER A 118 -0.61 19.60 -1.91
CA SER A 118 -1.93 20.05 -1.42
C SER A 118 -1.80 20.98 -0.21
N GLU A 119 -2.69 21.97 -0.10
CA GLU A 119 -2.74 22.94 1.03
C GLU A 119 -2.92 22.28 2.41
N ASN A 120 -3.39 21.03 2.47
CA ASN A 120 -3.68 20.29 3.70
C ASN A 120 -2.49 19.48 4.27
N MET A 121 -1.29 19.62 3.71
CA MET A 121 -0.11 18.90 4.18
C MET A 121 0.50 19.57 5.42
N VAL A 122 0.46 18.90 6.58
CA VAL A 122 1.11 19.39 7.82
C VAL A 122 2.58 18.99 7.80
N CYS A 123 3.49 19.97 7.81
CA CYS A 123 4.94 19.73 7.81
C CYS A 123 5.56 19.69 9.21
N LEU A 124 4.95 20.34 10.21
CA LEU A 124 5.43 20.39 11.59
C LEU A 124 4.29 20.81 12.53
N ARG A 125 4.29 20.34 13.79
CA ARG A 125 3.33 20.72 14.82
C ARG A 125 4.06 21.21 16.07
N LEU A 126 3.56 22.25 16.74
CA LEU A 126 4.00 22.66 18.08
C LEU A 126 2.95 22.24 19.08
N ARG A 127 3.31 21.39 20.03
CA ARG A 127 2.46 21.05 21.18
C ARG A 127 2.89 21.85 22.40
N LEU A 128 1.95 22.36 23.18
CA LEU A 128 2.27 23.04 24.42
C LEU A 128 3.05 22.12 25.38
N HIS A 129 4.12 22.62 26.00
CA HIS A 129 5.00 21.81 26.82
C HIS A 129 4.24 21.18 28.02
N PRO A 130 4.40 19.89 28.34
CA PRO A 130 3.61 19.20 29.38
C PRO A 130 3.68 19.85 30.77
N THR A 131 4.83 20.40 31.14
CA THR A 131 4.99 21.16 32.40
C THR A 131 4.18 22.46 32.41
N VAL A 132 3.89 23.05 31.25
CA VAL A 132 3.03 24.24 31.16
C VAL A 132 1.58 23.81 31.33
N VAL A 133 1.14 22.76 30.63
CA VAL A 133 -0.20 22.18 30.76
C VAL A 133 -0.51 21.81 32.21
N ALA A 134 0.42 21.15 32.90
CA ALA A 134 0.26 20.74 34.30
C ALA A 134 0.20 21.91 35.32
N ASN A 135 0.62 23.12 34.92
CA ASN A 135 0.65 24.30 35.78
C ASN A 135 -0.45 25.33 35.42
N LEU A 136 -1.31 25.03 34.44
CA LEU A 136 -2.45 25.86 34.05
C LEU A 136 -3.75 25.24 34.56
N SER A 137 -4.73 26.09 34.86
CA SER A 137 -6.11 25.64 35.13
C SER A 137 -6.79 25.05 33.88
N ASP A 138 -7.70 24.09 34.07
CA ASP A 138 -8.45 23.45 32.97
C ASP A 138 -9.17 24.47 32.07
N ASP A 139 -9.74 25.54 32.65
CA ASP A 139 -10.38 26.64 31.89
C ASP A 139 -9.38 27.38 30.97
N SER A 140 -8.12 27.52 31.39
CA SER A 140 -7.07 28.14 30.57
C SER A 140 -6.56 27.20 29.49
N VAL A 141 -6.51 25.89 29.74
CA VAL A 141 -6.21 24.86 28.72
C VAL A 141 -7.29 24.85 27.63
N ASP A 142 -8.57 24.85 28.01
CA ASP A 142 -9.70 24.90 27.07
C ASP A 142 -9.73 26.19 26.24
N LYS A 143 -9.29 27.32 26.83
CA LYS A 143 -9.17 28.60 26.12
C LYS A 143 -8.00 28.59 25.14
N LEU A 144 -6.87 27.96 25.49
CA LEU A 144 -5.74 27.78 24.59
C LEU A 144 -6.08 26.83 23.43
N GLU A 145 -6.83 25.76 23.69
CA GLU A 145 -7.30 24.84 22.65
C GLU A 145 -8.25 25.53 21.67
N ARG A 146 -9.26 26.26 22.17
CA ARG A 146 -10.18 27.05 21.34
C ARG A 146 -9.49 28.15 20.54
N ALA A 147 -8.37 28.68 21.04
CA ALA A 147 -7.55 29.66 20.34
C ALA A 147 -6.55 29.03 19.35
N GLY A 148 -6.50 27.69 19.25
CA GLY A 148 -5.54 26.98 18.41
C GLY A 148 -4.09 27.13 18.88
N LEU A 149 -3.87 27.37 20.16
CA LEU A 149 -2.54 27.59 20.78
C LEU A 149 -2.07 26.39 21.60
N LEU A 150 -2.91 25.37 21.76
CA LEU A 150 -2.53 24.09 22.39
C LEU A 150 -1.69 23.23 21.44
N ASP A 151 -2.16 23.09 20.21
CA ASP A 151 -1.45 22.47 19.08
C ASP A 151 -1.46 23.42 17.88
N VAL A 152 -0.28 23.84 17.42
CA VAL A 152 -0.11 24.76 16.29
C VAL A 152 0.50 24.00 15.12
N GLU A 153 -0.25 23.85 14.03
CA GLU A 153 0.19 23.12 12.83
C GLU A 153 0.72 24.06 11.75
N PHE A 154 1.79 23.65 11.09
CA PHE A 154 2.39 24.35 9.96
C PHE A 154 2.19 23.57 8.67
N SER A 155 1.92 24.28 7.58
CA SER A 155 1.77 23.75 6.22
C SER A 155 2.71 24.52 5.26
N PRO A 156 3.16 23.93 4.14
CA PRO A 156 3.95 24.60 3.10
C PRO A 156 3.47 25.98 2.67
N MET A 157 2.15 26.20 2.71
CA MET A 157 1.50 27.43 2.26
C MET A 157 1.18 28.39 3.43
N HIS A 158 1.61 28.07 4.66
CA HIS A 158 1.28 28.84 5.85
C HIS A 158 2.07 30.16 5.89
N LYS A 159 1.37 31.29 6.10
CA LYS A 159 2.01 32.60 6.25
C LYS A 159 2.86 32.64 7.53
N PRO A 160 3.89 33.51 7.59
CA PRO A 160 4.66 33.72 8.80
C PRO A 160 3.76 33.94 10.03
N LEU A 161 3.92 33.11 11.05
CA LEU A 161 3.12 33.15 12.26
C LEU A 161 3.89 33.90 13.35
N VAL A 162 3.31 34.98 13.87
CA VAL A 162 3.93 35.80 14.90
C VAL A 162 3.31 35.47 16.25
N PHE A 163 4.11 34.93 17.16
CA PHE A 163 3.71 34.78 18.55
C PHE A 163 3.97 36.07 19.30
N GLY A 164 2.90 36.79 19.61
CA GLY A 164 2.92 38.03 20.36
C GLY A 164 2.28 37.91 21.74
N ARG A 165 2.49 38.89 22.60
CA ARG A 165 1.79 38.94 23.90
C ARG A 165 0.27 38.85 23.75
N GLU A 166 -0.28 39.52 22.73
CA GLU A 166 -1.74 39.64 22.52
C GLU A 166 -2.43 38.30 22.26
N ILE A 167 -1.77 37.35 21.58
CA ILE A 167 -2.37 36.01 21.32
C ILE A 167 -2.54 35.19 22.60
N PHE A 168 -1.68 35.41 23.61
CA PHE A 168 -1.75 34.72 24.90
C PHE A 168 -2.60 35.46 25.95
N THR A 169 -2.80 36.77 25.79
CA THR A 169 -3.60 37.58 26.73
C THR A 169 -5.03 37.08 26.86
N ALA A 170 -5.69 36.68 25.76
CA ALA A 170 -7.08 36.21 25.83
C ALA A 170 -7.21 34.86 26.57
N ALA A 171 -6.19 34.00 26.50
CA ALA A 171 -6.23 32.65 27.04
C ALA A 171 -5.68 32.53 28.47
N LEU A 172 -4.73 33.37 28.87
CA LEU A 172 -3.99 33.24 30.15
C LEU A 172 -4.30 34.35 31.18
N ASN A 173 -5.28 35.23 30.94
CA ASN A 173 -5.61 36.38 31.82
C ASN A 173 -6.49 36.03 33.04
N ASN A 174 -6.47 34.77 33.49
CA ASN A 174 -7.15 34.34 34.72
C ASN A 174 -6.31 34.68 35.96
N LYS A 175 -6.96 35.17 37.03
CA LYS A 175 -6.29 35.54 38.29
C LYS A 175 -5.48 34.37 38.90
N ASN A 176 -5.91 33.12 38.69
CA ASN A 176 -5.26 31.93 39.22
C ASN A 176 -3.94 31.57 38.49
N ASP A 177 -3.85 31.83 37.19
CA ASP A 177 -2.67 31.45 36.37
C ASP A 177 -1.63 32.58 36.25
N SER A 178 -2.02 33.81 36.61
CA SER A 178 -1.14 34.99 36.67
C SER A 178 0.04 34.86 37.64
N ALA A 179 -0.03 33.91 38.59
CA ALA A 179 1.08 33.55 39.47
C ALA A 179 2.16 32.69 38.78
N HIS A 180 1.81 31.99 37.70
CA HIS A 180 2.68 31.03 37.01
C HIS A 180 3.21 31.56 35.67
N VAL A 181 2.41 32.35 34.93
CA VAL A 181 2.81 32.94 33.64
C VAL A 181 2.63 34.44 33.65
N ASP A 182 3.73 35.18 33.78
CA ASP A 182 3.74 36.64 33.69
C ASP A 182 3.76 37.09 32.23
N ILE A 183 2.56 37.27 31.66
CA ILE A 183 2.32 37.68 30.27
C ILE A 183 2.99 39.03 29.95
N ALA A 184 3.24 39.90 30.93
CA ALA A 184 3.92 41.18 30.71
C ALA A 184 5.38 41.02 30.23
N LYS A 185 5.98 39.84 30.49
CA LYS A 185 7.32 39.48 30.01
C LYS A 185 7.35 39.02 28.55
N LEU A 186 6.19 38.74 27.93
CA LEU A 186 6.11 38.56 26.48
C LEU A 186 6.21 39.90 25.76
N SER A 187 6.82 39.88 24.58
CA SER A 187 6.93 41.06 23.72
C SER A 187 5.75 41.11 22.75
N LYS A 188 5.43 42.29 22.20
CA LYS A 188 4.33 42.43 21.23
C LYS A 188 4.52 41.51 20.03
N GLU A 189 5.77 41.35 19.57
CA GLU A 189 6.23 40.29 18.69
C GLU A 189 7.34 39.54 19.42
N HIS A 190 7.07 38.35 19.93
CA HIS A 190 7.98 37.59 20.77
C HIS A 190 8.84 36.63 19.93
N CYS A 191 8.22 35.86 19.04
CA CYS A 191 8.93 35.12 17.98
C CYS A 191 8.11 35.07 16.70
N VAL A 192 8.81 34.75 15.60
CA VAL A 192 8.22 34.55 14.28
C VAL A 192 8.58 33.16 13.79
N PHE A 193 7.58 32.44 13.29
CA PHE A 193 7.73 31.15 12.64
C PHE A 193 7.51 31.32 11.13
N GLU A 194 8.44 30.83 10.33
CA GLU A 194 8.38 30.93 8.87
C GLU A 194 8.58 29.56 8.24
N CYS A 195 7.68 29.18 7.33
CA CYS A 195 7.85 28.01 6.48
C CYS A 195 8.73 28.40 5.29
N VAL A 196 9.91 27.79 5.17
CA VAL A 196 10.88 28.11 4.13
C VAL A 196 11.27 26.85 3.40
N GLN A 197 11.35 26.92 2.08
CA GLN A 197 11.87 25.82 1.29
C GLN A 197 13.38 25.73 1.50
N ASP A 198 13.84 24.61 2.03
CA ASP A 198 15.27 24.36 2.22
C ASP A 198 15.94 24.21 0.85
N THR A 199 16.98 25.03 0.62
CA THR A 199 17.67 25.12 -0.66
C THR A 199 18.47 23.86 -1.00
N MET A 200 18.77 23.00 -0.02
CA MET A 200 19.47 21.73 -0.22
C MET A 200 18.54 20.53 -0.36
N SER A 201 17.47 20.45 0.43
CA SER A 201 16.57 19.29 0.44
C SER A 201 15.25 19.47 -0.31
N SER A 202 14.93 20.69 -0.78
CA SER A 202 13.62 21.06 -1.34
C SER A 202 12.43 20.77 -0.41
N ARG A 203 12.67 20.40 0.86
CA ARG A 203 11.64 20.21 1.89
C ARG A 203 11.27 21.56 2.49
N VAL A 204 10.01 21.72 2.89
CA VAL A 204 9.61 22.88 3.69
C VAL A 204 10.04 22.63 5.13
N VAL A 205 10.89 23.50 5.65
CA VAL A 205 11.30 23.52 7.06
C VAL A 205 10.67 24.72 7.76
N VAL A 206 10.38 24.56 9.05
CA VAL A 206 9.90 25.68 9.88
C VAL A 206 11.09 26.29 10.60
N ARG A 207 11.27 27.60 10.47
CA ARG A 207 12.30 28.36 11.16
C ARG A 207 11.68 29.25 12.21
N ILE A 208 12.30 29.33 13.38
CA ILE A 208 11.95 30.25 14.46
C ILE A 208 12.97 31.39 14.51
N THR A 209 12.48 32.62 14.66
CA THR A 209 13.31 33.81 14.90
C THR A 209 12.90 34.47 16.21
N ASP A 210 13.88 34.69 17.10
CA ASP A 210 13.67 35.38 18.37
C ASP A 210 13.67 36.90 18.17
N ARG A 211 12.52 37.54 18.45
CA ARG A 211 12.33 39.01 18.47
C ARG A 211 12.06 39.56 19.87
N SER A 212 12.17 38.71 20.89
CA SER A 212 11.78 39.04 22.24
C SER A 212 12.75 40.00 22.93
N ARG A 213 12.26 40.69 23.96
CA ARG A 213 13.09 41.52 24.86
C ARG A 213 13.90 40.69 25.87
N ASN A 214 13.41 39.51 26.23
CA ASN A 214 13.96 38.69 27.33
C ASN A 214 14.72 37.45 26.86
N GLY A 215 14.77 37.20 25.54
CA GLY A 215 15.40 36.04 24.93
C GLY A 215 14.50 34.80 24.97
N ILE A 216 14.56 34.01 23.91
CA ILE A 216 13.93 32.68 23.79
C ILE A 216 15.03 31.62 23.88
N LYS A 217 14.73 30.46 24.46
CA LYS A 217 15.64 29.32 24.46
C LYS A 217 15.13 28.20 23.58
N LEU A 218 16.02 27.63 22.76
CA LEU A 218 15.79 26.40 22.00
C LEU A 218 16.67 25.31 22.62
N ASN A 219 16.07 24.21 23.10
CA ASN A 219 16.76 23.13 23.81
C ASN A 219 17.60 23.61 25.01
N GLY A 220 17.12 24.64 25.71
CA GLY A 220 17.80 25.25 26.86
C GLY A 220 18.92 26.24 26.49
N ILE A 221 19.27 26.36 25.20
CA ILE A 221 20.27 27.31 24.69
C ILE A 221 19.57 28.60 24.27
N THR A 222 20.02 29.74 24.78
CA THR A 222 19.49 31.06 24.40
C THR A 222 19.77 31.33 22.92
N MET A 223 18.72 31.65 22.16
CA MET A 223 18.82 31.96 20.74
C MET A 223 19.53 33.31 20.53
N VAL A 224 20.23 33.42 19.40
CA VAL A 224 20.78 34.71 18.96
C VAL A 224 19.64 35.53 18.37
N LYS A 225 19.45 36.74 18.88
CA LYS A 225 18.38 37.65 18.45
C LYS A 225 18.45 37.90 16.94
N ASP A 226 17.28 37.92 16.30
CA ASP A 226 17.10 38.16 14.86
C ASP A 226 17.83 37.16 13.92
N LYS A 227 18.37 36.05 14.47
CA LYS A 227 18.97 34.97 13.68
C LYS A 227 18.04 33.75 13.63
N PRO A 228 17.54 33.36 12.44
CA PRO A 228 16.60 32.25 12.33
C PRO A 228 17.24 30.88 12.55
N ALA A 229 16.67 30.08 13.45
CA ALA A 229 17.04 28.68 13.70
C ALA A 229 16.00 27.73 13.09
N THR A 230 16.44 26.62 12.51
CA THR A 230 15.55 25.59 11.95
C THR A 230 15.10 24.65 13.06
N LEU A 231 13.79 24.37 13.13
CA LEU A 231 13.20 23.46 14.11
C LEU A 231 13.28 22.01 13.65
N GLN A 232 13.54 21.11 14.58
CA GLN A 232 13.55 19.67 14.41
C GLN A 232 12.58 19.00 15.40
N HIS A 233 12.21 17.74 15.14
CA HIS A 233 11.41 16.95 16.08
C HIS A 233 12.08 16.89 17.47
N ASP A 234 11.27 16.93 18.52
CA ASP A 234 11.64 16.98 19.94
C ASP A 234 12.35 18.25 20.41
N ASP A 235 12.47 19.27 19.56
CA ASP A 235 12.97 20.57 19.97
C ASP A 235 12.05 21.21 21.03
N LYS A 236 12.66 21.67 22.13
CA LYS A 236 11.99 22.35 23.23
C LYS A 236 12.17 23.85 23.08
N ILE A 237 11.10 24.53 22.70
CA ILE A 237 11.04 25.99 22.61
C ILE A 237 10.56 26.54 23.94
N THR A 238 11.38 27.33 24.62
CA THR A 238 11.03 28.01 25.87
C THR A 238 10.88 29.51 25.61
N LEU A 239 9.63 29.99 25.64
CA LEU A 239 9.29 31.41 25.47
C LEU A 239 9.48 32.19 26.78
N LEU A 240 9.11 31.59 27.92
CA LEU A 240 9.32 32.15 29.25
C LEU A 240 9.91 31.09 30.18
N SER A 241 10.91 31.48 30.97
CA SER A 241 11.48 30.64 32.02
C SER A 241 11.44 31.32 33.39
N SER A 242 11.36 30.50 34.45
CA SER A 242 11.50 30.92 35.85
C SER A 242 12.93 31.38 36.14
N LYS A 243 13.12 32.10 37.26
CA LYS A 243 14.45 32.40 37.83
C LYS A 243 15.25 31.11 38.15
N SER A 244 14.56 30.00 38.41
CA SER A 244 15.15 28.67 38.63
C SER A 244 15.44 27.89 37.33
N GLY A 245 15.13 28.44 36.15
CA GLY A 245 15.34 27.79 34.85
C GLY A 245 14.19 26.90 34.36
N SER A 246 13.12 26.72 35.14
CA SER A 246 11.93 25.95 34.74
C SER A 246 11.15 26.63 33.60
N VAL A 247 10.57 25.85 32.68
CA VAL A 247 9.74 26.34 31.56
C VAL A 247 8.40 26.83 32.10
N LEU A 248 8.11 28.13 31.97
CA LEU A 248 6.83 28.75 32.35
C LEU A 248 5.87 28.81 31.16
N LEU A 249 6.39 29.04 29.96
CA LEU A 249 5.63 28.98 28.71
C LEU A 249 6.57 28.48 27.60
N GLY A 250 6.15 27.46 26.87
CA GLY A 250 6.98 26.82 25.87
C GLY A 250 6.24 25.71 25.12
N TYR A 251 6.84 25.27 24.03
CA TYR A 251 6.32 24.27 23.12
C TYR A 251 7.34 23.16 22.89
N ILE A 252 6.85 21.96 22.58
CA ILE A 252 7.64 20.86 22.04
C ILE A 252 7.28 20.72 20.56
N VAL A 253 8.30 20.59 19.73
CA VAL A 253 8.14 20.40 18.29
C VAL A 253 7.87 18.93 18.00
N GLU A 254 6.71 18.65 17.43
CA GLU A 254 6.35 17.34 16.92
C GLU A 254 6.41 17.38 15.39
N ASP A 255 7.25 16.55 14.79
CA ASP A 255 7.12 16.24 13.38
C ASP A 255 6.14 15.06 13.26
N PRO A 256 4.93 15.25 12.69
CA PRO A 256 3.96 14.17 12.52
C PRO A 256 4.53 12.94 11.79
N HIS A 257 5.58 13.13 10.98
CA HIS A 257 6.28 12.06 10.27
C HIS A 257 7.24 11.25 11.17
N VAL A 258 7.77 11.85 12.24
CA VAL A 258 8.70 11.19 13.17
C VAL A 258 7.97 10.54 14.36
N VAL A 259 6.88 11.15 14.84
CA VAL A 259 6.04 10.56 15.91
C VAL A 259 5.42 9.24 15.45
N GLY A 260 5.05 9.12 14.17
CA GLY A 260 4.63 7.85 13.57
C GLY A 260 5.73 6.78 13.53
N ALA A 261 7.00 7.17 13.41
CA ALA A 261 8.13 6.26 13.42
C ALA A 261 8.50 5.79 14.85
N ASN A 262 8.47 6.69 15.84
CA ASN A 262 8.87 6.40 17.22
C ASN A 262 7.85 5.55 18.00
N ALA A 263 6.58 5.52 17.59
CA ALA A 263 5.59 4.57 18.11
C ALA A 263 5.90 3.08 17.79
N THR A 264 6.92 2.84 16.95
CA THR A 264 7.34 1.51 16.49
C THR A 264 8.53 0.96 17.30
N THR A 265 9.08 1.74 18.23
CA THR A 265 10.23 1.36 19.07
C THR A 265 9.87 1.35 20.55
N THR A 266 9.96 0.14 21.11
CA THR A 266 10.05 -0.27 22.53
C THR A 266 8.77 -0.58 23.32
N VAL A 267 8.67 -1.86 23.71
CA VAL A 267 8.39 -2.25 25.11
C VAL A 267 9.44 -3.30 25.49
N PRO A 268 10.33 -3.05 26.47
CA PRO A 268 11.12 -4.11 27.09
C PRO A 268 10.19 -4.95 27.97
N ARG A 269 10.09 -6.26 27.69
CA ARG A 269 9.53 -7.20 28.66
C ARG A 269 10.52 -7.34 29.81
N LEU A 270 10.00 -7.33 31.05
CA LEU A 270 10.76 -7.67 32.25
C LEU A 270 11.44 -9.05 32.08
N PRO A 271 12.73 -9.21 32.43
CA PRO A 271 13.40 -10.50 32.28
C PRO A 271 12.92 -11.50 33.33
N ASP A 272 12.60 -12.73 32.91
CA ASP A 272 12.60 -13.90 33.78
C ASP A 272 14.02 -14.12 34.32
N ALA A 273 14.14 -14.30 35.63
CA ALA A 273 15.39 -14.19 36.38
C ALA A 273 16.40 -15.33 36.21
N ASP A 274 16.26 -16.23 35.24
CA ASP A 274 17.09 -17.46 35.15
C ASP A 274 17.63 -17.81 33.75
N ARG A 275 17.72 -16.84 32.83
CA ARG A 275 18.52 -17.00 31.60
C ARG A 275 19.37 -15.76 31.33
N PRO A 276 20.68 -15.90 31.06
CA PRO A 276 21.48 -14.78 30.60
C PRO A 276 20.89 -14.25 29.27
N PRO A 277 20.68 -12.93 29.14
CA PRO A 277 20.10 -12.36 27.94
C PRO A 277 21.12 -12.41 26.80
N VAL A 278 20.92 -13.32 25.84
CA VAL A 278 21.58 -13.22 24.54
C VAL A 278 20.92 -12.06 23.80
N THR A 279 21.41 -10.85 24.06
CA THR A 279 21.09 -9.69 23.23
C THR A 279 21.77 -9.92 21.89
N LYS A 280 21.03 -10.45 20.89
CA LYS A 280 21.52 -10.52 19.52
C LYS A 280 21.84 -9.09 19.08
N ARG A 281 23.12 -8.74 19.02
CA ARG A 281 23.56 -7.50 18.39
C ARG A 281 23.26 -7.67 16.89
N HIS A 282 22.26 -6.97 16.37
CA HIS A 282 22.06 -6.86 14.93
C HIS A 282 23.28 -6.14 14.35
N ILE A 283 24.22 -6.91 13.81
CA ILE A 283 25.33 -6.35 13.06
C ILE A 283 24.73 -6.03 11.69
N GLN A 284 24.61 -4.74 11.36
CA GLN A 284 24.00 -4.22 10.12
C GLN A 284 24.51 -4.94 8.85
N GLU A 285 25.73 -5.47 8.91
CA GLU A 285 26.42 -6.20 7.85
C GLU A 285 25.77 -7.56 7.48
N ASN A 286 24.82 -8.08 8.27
CA ASN A 286 24.16 -9.37 8.02
C ASN A 286 22.63 -9.26 7.84
N VAL A 287 22.13 -8.07 7.52
CA VAL A 287 20.69 -7.85 7.36
C VAL A 287 20.31 -7.87 5.87
N LEU A 288 19.34 -8.72 5.52
CA LEU A 288 18.61 -8.66 4.25
C LEU A 288 17.35 -7.80 4.46
N GLY A 289 17.33 -6.61 3.85
CA GLY A 289 16.13 -5.80 3.74
C GLY A 289 15.21 -6.38 2.66
N VAL A 290 13.92 -6.50 2.94
CA VAL A 290 12.89 -6.93 1.98
C VAL A 290 11.81 -5.86 1.92
N LEU A 291 11.62 -5.29 0.74
CA LEU A 291 10.59 -4.31 0.45
C LEU A 291 9.57 -4.89 -0.50
N PHE A 292 8.36 -5.02 0.01
CA PHE A 292 7.21 -5.49 -0.74
C PHE A 292 6.34 -4.33 -1.18
N SER A 293 5.99 -4.26 -2.46
CA SER A 293 5.03 -3.30 -2.96
C SER A 293 3.82 -4.02 -3.54
N SER A 294 2.66 -3.77 -2.95
CA SER A 294 1.37 -4.30 -3.39
C SER A 294 0.28 -3.24 -3.22
N PRO A 295 0.38 -2.08 -3.89
CA PRO A 295 -0.72 -1.13 -3.96
C PRO A 295 -1.94 -1.78 -4.61
N LEU A 296 -3.14 -1.39 -4.16
CA LEU A 296 -4.40 -1.96 -4.65
C LEU A 296 -4.83 -1.32 -5.98
N VAL A 297 -4.56 -0.03 -6.15
CA VAL A 297 -4.99 0.75 -7.32
C VAL A 297 -3.95 1.80 -7.72
N GLY A 298 -3.86 2.08 -9.01
CA GLY A 298 -3.23 3.27 -9.57
C GLY A 298 -4.26 4.35 -9.90
N ARG A 299 -3.83 5.61 -9.99
CA ARG A 299 -4.66 6.74 -10.41
C ARG A 299 -4.18 7.23 -11.78
N ASP A 300 -5.09 7.36 -12.74
CA ASP A 300 -4.78 8.03 -14.01
C ASP A 300 -4.77 9.55 -13.88
N ALA A 301 -4.41 10.25 -14.97
CA ALA A 301 -4.39 11.71 -15.03
C ALA A 301 -5.75 12.37 -14.76
N HIS A 302 -6.85 11.63 -14.90
CA HIS A 302 -8.20 12.08 -14.60
C HIS A 302 -8.66 11.69 -13.19
N GLY A 303 -7.79 11.06 -12.40
CA GLY A 303 -8.06 10.58 -11.05
C GLY A 303 -8.90 9.31 -10.99
N ARG A 304 -9.12 8.61 -12.11
CA ARG A 304 -9.82 7.32 -12.12
C ARG A 304 -8.91 6.24 -11.56
N LEU A 305 -9.51 5.32 -10.82
CA LEU A 305 -8.81 4.20 -10.21
C LEU A 305 -8.67 3.05 -11.20
N HIS A 306 -7.47 2.52 -11.30
CA HIS A 306 -7.13 1.35 -12.10
C HIS A 306 -6.62 0.27 -11.16
N PRO A 307 -7.27 -0.91 -11.07
CA PRO A 307 -6.77 -2.03 -10.29
C PRO A 307 -5.33 -2.38 -10.66
N ILE A 308 -4.51 -2.64 -9.65
CA ILE A 308 -3.17 -3.22 -9.84
C ILE A 308 -3.27 -4.72 -9.56
N GLU A 309 -2.64 -5.52 -10.40
CA GLU A 309 -2.63 -6.97 -10.22
C GLU A 309 -1.94 -7.36 -8.91
N GLU A 310 -2.58 -8.23 -8.13
CA GLU A 310 -2.02 -8.70 -6.87
C GLU A 310 -0.91 -9.73 -7.13
N LEU A 311 0.25 -9.51 -6.48
CA LEU A 311 1.38 -10.45 -6.45
C LEU A 311 1.23 -11.39 -5.25
N ASP A 312 1.63 -12.65 -5.39
CA ASP A 312 1.65 -13.62 -4.28
C ASP A 312 2.89 -13.46 -3.39
N LEU A 313 2.99 -12.27 -2.78
CA LEU A 313 4.12 -11.88 -1.93
C LEU A 313 4.26 -12.78 -0.68
N CYS A 314 3.15 -13.37 -0.22
CA CYS A 314 3.17 -14.33 0.89
C CYS A 314 3.98 -15.56 0.51
N ARG A 315 3.71 -16.13 -0.68
CA ARG A 315 4.45 -17.27 -1.20
C ARG A 315 5.90 -16.93 -1.50
N GLU A 316 6.19 -15.75 -2.04
CA GLU A 316 7.56 -15.28 -2.24
C GLU A 316 8.34 -15.23 -0.93
N TYR A 317 7.75 -14.63 0.10
CA TYR A 317 8.36 -14.55 1.43
C TYR A 317 8.58 -15.93 2.06
N ASP A 318 7.58 -16.81 2.02
CA ASP A 318 7.68 -18.17 2.56
C ASP A 318 8.79 -18.97 1.87
N ASN A 319 8.94 -18.81 0.55
CA ASN A 319 10.03 -19.42 -0.20
C ASN A 319 11.40 -18.82 0.18
N LEU A 320 11.48 -17.50 0.35
CA LEU A 320 12.70 -16.82 0.73
C LEU A 320 13.19 -17.27 2.12
N ILE A 321 12.32 -17.25 3.14
CA ILE A 321 12.70 -17.66 4.50
C ILE A 321 13.12 -19.12 4.53
N LYS A 322 12.38 -20.02 3.85
CA LYS A 322 12.74 -21.44 3.77
C LYS A 322 14.09 -21.64 3.11
N THR A 323 14.38 -20.87 2.06
CA THR A 323 15.67 -20.89 1.36
C THR A 323 16.82 -20.47 2.28
N LEU A 324 16.63 -19.39 3.04
CA LEU A 324 17.64 -18.90 4.00
C LEU A 324 17.83 -19.88 5.18
N GLU A 325 16.76 -20.53 5.64
CA GLU A 325 16.84 -21.62 6.62
C GLU A 325 17.64 -22.79 6.07
N ASP A 326 17.34 -23.24 4.86
CA ASP A 326 18.04 -24.36 4.24
C ASP A 326 19.52 -24.03 3.99
N ALA A 327 19.82 -22.80 3.55
CA ALA A 327 21.20 -22.31 3.46
C ALA A 327 21.92 -22.38 4.81
N SER A 328 21.26 -21.99 5.91
CA SER A 328 21.91 -21.98 7.23
C SER A 328 22.26 -23.36 7.81
N LYS A 329 21.67 -24.44 7.29
CA LYS A 329 21.86 -25.81 7.80
C LYS A 329 23.13 -26.50 7.26
N HIS A 330 23.72 -25.99 6.19
CA HIS A 330 24.79 -26.70 5.48
C HIS A 330 26.14 -26.02 5.75
N ALA A 331 26.89 -26.56 6.70
CA ALA A 331 28.30 -26.24 6.90
C ALA A 331 29.19 -27.18 6.08
N SER A 332 30.38 -26.71 5.71
CA SER A 332 31.35 -27.50 4.95
C SER A 332 32.74 -27.38 5.55
N THR A 333 33.56 -28.42 5.48
CA THR A 333 34.98 -28.32 5.83
C THR A 333 35.71 -27.36 4.88
N LYS A 334 36.59 -26.52 5.41
CA LYS A 334 37.43 -25.63 4.60
C LYS A 334 38.33 -26.49 3.70
N PRO A 335 38.37 -26.24 2.37
CA PRO A 335 39.14 -27.07 1.44
C PRO A 335 40.63 -27.15 1.78
N ASP A 336 41.20 -26.04 2.25
CA ASP A 336 42.63 -25.91 2.54
C ASP A 336 43.01 -26.35 3.96
N ASP A 337 42.02 -26.48 4.86
CA ASP A 337 42.23 -26.88 6.25
C ASP A 337 41.03 -27.69 6.78
N PRO A 338 41.10 -29.03 6.75
CA PRO A 338 40.03 -29.90 7.22
C PRO A 338 39.72 -29.77 8.73
N SER A 339 40.59 -29.11 9.49
CA SER A 339 40.35 -28.83 10.91
C SER A 339 39.46 -27.61 11.15
N VAL A 340 39.10 -26.88 10.09
CA VAL A 340 38.24 -25.70 10.11
C VAL A 340 36.94 -25.98 9.35
N MET A 341 35.82 -25.64 9.98
CA MET A 341 34.48 -25.64 9.40
C MET A 341 34.13 -24.25 8.88
N LEU A 342 33.64 -24.16 7.65
CA LEU A 342 32.96 -23.00 7.09
C LEU A 342 31.47 -23.12 7.42
N VAL A 343 30.98 -22.20 8.25
CA VAL A 343 29.62 -22.20 8.76
C VAL A 343 28.86 -20.97 8.25
N PRO A 344 27.66 -21.15 7.67
CA PRO A 344 26.85 -20.03 7.22
C PRO A 344 26.51 -19.11 8.39
N ARG A 345 26.72 -17.81 8.20
CA ARG A 345 26.32 -16.82 9.21
C ARG A 345 24.81 -16.63 9.16
N GLU A 346 24.20 -16.41 10.34
CA GLU A 346 22.79 -16.07 10.38
C GLU A 346 22.54 -14.71 9.70
N ILE A 347 21.79 -14.74 8.59
CA ILE A 347 21.18 -13.59 7.90
C ILE A 347 19.86 -13.22 8.60
N ASP A 348 19.77 -12.02 9.16
CA ASP A 348 18.53 -11.46 9.67
C ASP A 348 17.71 -10.86 8.52
N VAL A 349 16.39 -10.91 8.61
CA VAL A 349 15.50 -10.36 7.57
C VAL A 349 14.64 -9.23 8.15
N ASN A 350 14.72 -8.05 7.53
CA ASN A 350 13.89 -6.90 7.85
C ASN A 350 12.87 -6.69 6.72
N VAL A 351 11.61 -7.04 6.97
CA VAL A 351 10.53 -6.93 5.98
C VAL A 351 9.68 -5.68 6.22
N GLN A 352 9.50 -4.88 5.17
CA GLN A 352 8.62 -3.72 5.19
C GLN A 352 7.83 -3.62 3.87
N PHE A 353 6.69 -2.92 3.91
CA PHE A 353 5.98 -2.53 2.70
C PHE A 353 6.56 -1.23 2.14
N ALA A 354 6.68 -1.12 0.81
CA ALA A 354 7.43 -0.08 0.10
C ALA A 354 6.71 1.27 0.09
N THR A 355 6.65 1.94 1.25
CA THR A 355 6.35 3.38 1.32
C THR A 355 7.66 4.16 1.29
N SER A 356 7.62 5.42 0.88
CA SER A 356 8.81 6.29 0.87
C SER A 356 9.46 6.38 2.26
N ASN A 357 8.64 6.36 3.32
CA ASN A 357 9.12 6.38 4.71
C ASN A 357 9.80 5.07 5.10
N ASN A 358 9.17 3.92 4.83
CA ASN A 358 9.75 2.61 5.13
C ASN A 358 11.06 2.38 4.38
N PHE A 359 11.13 2.78 3.12
CA PHE A 359 12.37 2.76 2.35
C PHE A 359 13.45 3.63 3.01
N GLN A 360 13.15 4.90 3.35
CA GLN A 360 14.10 5.80 4.02
C GLN A 360 14.55 5.24 5.38
N SER A 361 13.64 4.69 6.18
CA SER A 361 13.96 4.06 7.46
C SER A 361 14.87 2.84 7.27
N MET A 362 14.59 1.99 6.29
CA MET A 362 15.43 0.83 5.99
C MET A 362 16.84 1.23 5.52
N MET A 363 16.94 2.27 4.69
CA MET A 363 18.23 2.79 4.25
C MET A 363 19.02 3.46 5.39
N THR A 364 18.32 4.15 6.31
CA THR A 364 18.93 4.80 7.48
C THR A 364 19.41 3.79 8.52
N LEU A 365 18.59 2.77 8.82
CA LEU A 365 18.96 1.70 9.77
C LEU A 365 20.05 0.79 9.20
N GLY A 366 20.16 0.71 7.87
CA GLY A 366 21.16 -0.06 7.15
C GLY A 366 20.75 -1.52 6.94
N CYS A 367 21.03 -2.02 5.74
CA CYS A 367 21.02 -3.44 5.40
C CYS A 367 22.17 -3.72 4.42
N ARG A 368 22.63 -4.97 4.36
CA ARG A 368 23.74 -5.37 3.48
C ARG A 368 23.27 -5.66 2.06
N ALA A 369 22.08 -6.25 1.95
CA ALA A 369 21.38 -6.48 0.71
C ALA A 369 19.92 -6.04 0.82
N LEU A 370 19.35 -5.58 -0.30
CA LEU A 370 17.96 -5.18 -0.42
C LEU A 370 17.28 -6.00 -1.50
N HIS A 371 16.14 -6.60 -1.16
CA HIS A 371 15.24 -7.27 -2.10
C HIS A 371 13.98 -6.42 -2.26
N PHE A 372 13.75 -5.88 -3.44
CA PHE A 372 12.49 -5.23 -3.79
C PHE A 372 11.65 -6.19 -4.65
N SER A 373 10.42 -6.47 -4.23
CA SER A 373 9.44 -7.20 -5.02
C SER A 373 8.17 -6.37 -5.15
N GLY A 374 7.72 -6.16 -6.38
CA GLY A 374 6.59 -5.29 -6.68
C GLY A 374 6.44 -4.99 -8.16
N HIS A 375 5.47 -4.12 -8.48
CA HIS A 375 5.29 -3.62 -9.84
C HIS A 375 6.18 -2.42 -10.14
N GLY A 376 6.40 -2.18 -11.43
CA GLY A 376 7.15 -1.04 -11.95
C GLY A 376 6.59 -0.58 -13.28
N GLY A 377 6.67 0.72 -13.53
CA GLY A 377 6.41 1.32 -14.83
C GLY A 377 7.73 1.67 -15.55
N PRO A 378 7.67 2.15 -16.79
CA PRO A 378 8.87 2.42 -17.61
C PRO A 378 9.92 3.33 -16.98
N LYS A 379 9.55 4.18 -16.01
CA LYS A 379 10.44 5.17 -15.38
C LYS A 379 10.38 5.22 -13.85
N CYS A 380 9.66 4.30 -13.22
CA CYS A 380 9.44 4.31 -11.77
C CYS A 380 9.14 2.92 -11.21
N LEU A 381 9.48 2.73 -9.94
CA LEU A 381 8.94 1.61 -9.16
C LEU A 381 7.61 2.05 -8.56
N TYR A 382 6.67 1.14 -8.43
CA TYR A 382 5.43 1.44 -7.73
C TYR A 382 5.68 1.22 -6.25
N PHE A 383 5.61 2.29 -5.48
CA PHE A 383 5.56 2.28 -4.03
C PHE A 383 4.10 2.45 -3.59
N GLU A 384 3.86 2.42 -2.29
CA GLU A 384 2.54 2.61 -1.70
C GLU A 384 2.44 3.98 -1.04
N ASP A 385 1.32 4.66 -1.29
CA ASP A 385 0.92 5.83 -0.50
C ASP A 385 0.19 5.41 0.79
N GLN A 386 -0.22 6.40 1.58
CA GLN A 386 -0.93 6.17 2.85
C GLN A 386 -2.33 5.56 2.64
N GLU A 387 -2.91 5.67 1.45
CA GLU A 387 -4.23 5.15 1.12
C GLU A 387 -4.17 3.77 0.46
N SER A 388 -2.99 3.16 0.34
CA SER A 388 -2.78 1.87 -0.36
C SER A 388 -2.90 1.97 -1.89
N ALA A 389 -2.77 3.16 -2.46
CA ALA A 389 -2.65 3.36 -3.90
C ALA A 389 -1.18 3.47 -4.33
N VAL A 390 -0.95 3.41 -5.64
CA VAL A 390 0.37 3.56 -6.24
C VAL A 390 0.94 4.95 -5.94
N HIS A 391 2.11 4.97 -5.31
CA HIS A 391 3.02 6.10 -5.27
C HIS A 391 4.16 5.85 -6.28
N PRO A 392 4.20 6.52 -7.43
CA PRO A 392 5.26 6.31 -8.41
C PRO A 392 6.60 6.85 -7.87
N MET A 393 7.57 5.97 -7.64
CA MET A 393 8.90 6.32 -7.16
C MET A 393 9.88 6.40 -8.33
N VAL A 394 10.14 7.61 -8.82
CA VAL A 394 11.06 7.83 -9.95
C VAL A 394 12.53 7.74 -9.53
N ALA A 395 13.43 7.53 -10.49
CA ALA A 395 14.88 7.42 -10.27
C ALA A 395 15.46 8.56 -9.40
N ASP A 396 15.08 9.81 -9.66
CA ASP A 396 15.54 10.97 -8.89
C ASP A 396 15.05 10.98 -7.44
N GLU A 397 13.88 10.42 -7.17
CA GLU A 397 13.35 10.33 -5.80
C GLU A 397 13.94 9.16 -5.02
N LEU A 398 14.20 8.03 -5.70
CA LEU A 398 14.99 6.93 -5.15
C LEU A 398 16.37 7.44 -4.72
N ARG A 399 17.03 8.21 -5.60
CA ARG A 399 18.32 8.83 -5.32
C ARG A 399 18.28 9.81 -4.15
N ARG A 400 17.26 10.67 -4.08
CA ARG A 400 17.07 11.60 -2.95
C ARG A 400 16.79 10.90 -1.62
N SER A 401 16.22 9.70 -1.68
CA SER A 401 15.95 8.88 -0.49
C SER A 401 17.18 8.11 -0.01
N PHE A 402 18.26 8.11 -0.79
CA PHE A 402 19.53 7.48 -0.48
C PHE A 402 20.50 8.50 0.16
N PHE A 403 20.84 8.30 1.42
CA PHE A 403 21.84 9.11 2.14
C PHE A 403 23.22 8.44 2.22
N GLY A 404 23.38 7.30 1.55
CA GLY A 404 24.61 6.52 1.55
C GLY A 404 25.65 7.06 0.57
N GLY A 405 26.87 7.28 1.06
CA GLY A 405 28.05 7.44 0.20
C GLY A 405 28.70 6.09 -0.14
N PRO A 406 29.94 6.08 -0.67
CA PRO A 406 30.67 4.84 -1.01
C PRO A 406 30.81 3.84 0.14
N ASN A 407 30.69 4.31 1.38
CA ASN A 407 30.77 3.51 2.61
C ASN A 407 29.39 3.07 3.14
N ALA A 408 28.33 3.17 2.34
CA ALA A 408 27.01 2.70 2.73
C ALA A 408 27.03 1.18 3.00
N PRO A 409 26.28 0.69 4.00
CA PRO A 409 26.23 -0.73 4.30
C PRO A 409 25.59 -1.54 3.18
N LEU A 410 24.74 -0.93 2.35
CA LEU A 410 24.07 -1.61 1.24
C LEU A 410 25.03 -1.84 0.07
N ARG A 411 25.23 -3.12 -0.27
CA ARG A 411 26.15 -3.54 -1.34
C ARG A 411 25.44 -4.19 -2.53
N LEU A 412 24.27 -4.77 -2.29
CA LEU A 412 23.50 -5.49 -3.29
C LEU A 412 22.04 -5.07 -3.27
N VAL A 413 21.47 -4.74 -4.43
CA VAL A 413 20.03 -4.59 -4.63
C VAL A 413 19.54 -5.61 -5.63
N VAL A 414 18.45 -6.31 -5.31
CA VAL A 414 17.69 -7.17 -6.23
C VAL A 414 16.34 -6.52 -6.46
N VAL A 415 16.04 -6.13 -7.69
CA VAL A 415 14.77 -5.50 -8.07
C VAL A 415 13.95 -6.48 -8.91
N GLN A 416 13.00 -7.16 -8.27
CA GLN A 416 12.00 -7.99 -8.93
C GLN A 416 10.77 -7.14 -9.28
N ALA A 417 10.92 -6.34 -10.33
CA ALA A 417 9.82 -5.58 -10.89
C ALA A 417 9.98 -5.47 -12.41
N CYS A 418 8.86 -5.41 -13.12
CA CYS A 418 8.85 -5.12 -14.56
C CYS A 418 9.47 -3.74 -14.81
N HIS A 419 10.17 -3.58 -15.94
CA HIS A 419 10.86 -2.33 -16.30
C HIS A 419 11.94 -1.85 -15.30
N SER A 420 12.38 -2.72 -14.39
CA SER A 420 13.28 -2.32 -13.28
C SER A 420 14.67 -1.88 -13.70
N GLN A 421 15.14 -2.22 -14.89
CA GLN A 421 16.44 -1.77 -15.41
C GLN A 421 16.56 -0.23 -15.43
N TYR A 422 15.47 0.52 -15.64
CA TYR A 422 15.52 1.99 -15.55
C TYR A 422 15.84 2.45 -14.12
N CYS A 423 15.20 1.84 -13.13
CA CYS A 423 15.43 2.12 -11.71
C CYS A 423 16.78 1.57 -11.21
N ALA A 424 17.33 0.54 -11.86
CA ALA A 424 18.66 0.02 -11.55
C ALA A 424 19.75 1.08 -11.69
N SER A 425 19.64 1.95 -12.71
CA SER A 425 20.55 3.08 -12.92
C SER A 425 20.56 4.04 -11.72
N ALA A 426 19.41 4.24 -11.07
CA ALA A 426 19.31 5.08 -9.87
C ALA A 426 20.08 4.47 -8.70
N PHE A 427 19.95 3.16 -8.48
CA PHE A 427 20.69 2.46 -7.43
C PHE A 427 22.21 2.52 -7.66
N LEU A 428 22.65 2.31 -8.91
CA LEU A 428 24.07 2.43 -9.28
C LEU A 428 24.61 3.85 -9.03
N GLN A 429 23.83 4.87 -9.38
CA GLN A 429 24.20 6.28 -9.12
C GLN A 429 24.25 6.62 -7.63
N CYS A 430 23.58 5.84 -6.77
CA CYS A 430 23.70 5.94 -5.32
C CYS A 430 24.97 5.27 -4.77
N GLY A 431 25.85 4.77 -5.64
CA GLY A 431 27.10 4.11 -5.26
C GLY A 431 26.91 2.64 -4.85
N ILE A 432 25.79 2.02 -5.19
CA ILE A 432 25.55 0.60 -4.91
C ILE A 432 26.33 -0.22 -5.95
N PRO A 433 27.28 -1.07 -5.53
CA PRO A 433 28.15 -1.78 -6.45
C PRO A 433 27.45 -2.85 -7.29
N HIS A 434 26.38 -3.45 -6.77
CA HIS A 434 25.76 -4.61 -7.38
C HIS A 434 24.24 -4.45 -7.44
N VAL A 435 23.68 -4.48 -8.64
CA VAL A 435 22.24 -4.40 -8.85
C VAL A 435 21.78 -5.50 -9.79
N ILE A 436 20.82 -6.30 -9.36
CA ILE A 436 20.13 -7.28 -10.19
C ILE A 436 18.77 -6.71 -10.60
N ALA A 437 18.49 -6.67 -11.89
CA ALA A 437 17.27 -6.10 -12.45
C ALA A 437 16.69 -6.95 -13.58
N VAL A 438 15.47 -6.64 -13.99
CA VAL A 438 14.75 -7.23 -15.13
C VAL A 438 14.76 -6.23 -16.30
N LYS A 439 14.99 -6.74 -17.51
CA LYS A 439 15.04 -5.95 -18.76
C LYS A 439 13.81 -5.05 -18.98
N VAL A 440 14.02 -3.89 -19.61
CA VAL A 440 13.03 -2.80 -19.80
C VAL A 440 11.76 -3.17 -20.59
N GLU A 441 11.66 -4.31 -21.29
CA GLU A 441 10.54 -4.56 -22.22
C GLU A 441 9.79 -5.88 -22.00
N GLU A 442 10.12 -6.63 -20.95
CA GLU A 442 9.57 -7.97 -20.77
C GLU A 442 8.95 -8.18 -19.39
N ARG A 443 7.68 -8.61 -19.35
CA ARG A 443 7.08 -9.16 -18.13
C ARG A 443 7.89 -10.36 -17.67
N LEU A 444 8.21 -10.40 -16.38
CA LEU A 444 8.81 -11.56 -15.76
C LEU A 444 7.70 -12.54 -15.36
N GLU A 445 7.89 -13.81 -15.68
CA GLU A 445 6.97 -14.86 -15.22
C GLU A 445 7.21 -15.12 -13.72
N ASP A 446 6.15 -15.15 -12.92
CA ASP A 446 6.22 -15.41 -11.47
C ASP A 446 7.04 -16.67 -11.16
N GLN A 447 6.87 -17.72 -11.96
CA GLN A 447 7.59 -18.97 -11.76
C GLN A 447 9.10 -18.82 -12.03
N ALA A 448 9.50 -18.00 -13.00
CA ALA A 448 10.90 -17.68 -13.25
C ALA A 448 11.50 -16.87 -12.09
N ALA A 449 10.75 -15.88 -11.57
CA ALA A 449 11.15 -15.06 -10.42
C ALA A 449 11.38 -15.91 -9.17
N ILE A 450 10.44 -16.82 -8.86
CA ILE A 450 10.52 -17.74 -7.72
C ILE A 450 11.75 -18.66 -7.84
N VAL A 451 11.98 -19.25 -9.02
CA VAL A 451 13.11 -20.16 -9.25
C VAL A 451 14.44 -19.41 -9.14
N PHE A 452 14.53 -18.21 -9.71
CA PHE A 452 15.71 -17.36 -9.60
C PHE A 452 15.99 -17.02 -8.13
N THR A 453 15.02 -16.43 -7.42
CA THR A 453 15.15 -16.00 -6.01
C THR A 453 15.59 -17.14 -5.12
N LYS A 454 14.97 -18.31 -5.24
CA LYS A 454 15.33 -19.50 -4.45
C LYS A 454 16.81 -19.88 -4.65
N ASN A 455 17.25 -20.03 -5.89
CA ASN A 455 18.61 -20.52 -6.15
C ASN A 455 19.67 -19.43 -5.90
N PHE A 456 19.33 -18.18 -6.19
CA PHE A 456 20.17 -17.02 -5.90
C PHE A 456 20.43 -16.86 -4.40
N TYR A 457 19.40 -16.80 -3.56
CA TYR A 457 19.58 -16.62 -2.12
C TYR A 457 20.14 -17.86 -1.41
N LEU A 458 19.91 -19.06 -1.96
CA LEU A 458 20.59 -20.27 -1.47
C LEU A 458 22.10 -20.16 -1.64
N ALA A 459 22.57 -19.76 -2.83
CA ALA A 459 23.98 -19.56 -3.11
C ALA A 459 24.56 -18.39 -2.31
N LEU A 460 23.85 -17.26 -2.24
CA LEU A 460 24.28 -16.07 -1.51
C LEU A 460 24.40 -16.35 0.01
N GLY A 461 23.45 -17.09 0.58
CA GLY A 461 23.50 -17.53 1.98
C GLY A 461 24.58 -18.59 2.24
N GLN A 462 25.05 -19.25 1.19
CA GLN A 462 26.18 -20.18 1.20
C GLN A 462 27.54 -19.49 0.95
N GLY A 463 27.61 -18.16 1.14
CA GLY A 463 28.85 -17.40 1.05
C GLY A 463 29.46 -17.34 -0.36
N LYS A 464 28.66 -17.63 -1.40
CA LYS A 464 29.06 -17.43 -2.79
C LYS A 464 29.10 -15.94 -3.13
N SER A 465 29.91 -15.58 -4.13
CA SER A 465 29.96 -14.21 -4.61
C SER A 465 28.65 -13.80 -5.29
N VAL A 466 28.45 -12.50 -5.52
CA VAL A 466 27.28 -12.01 -6.28
C VAL A 466 27.26 -12.62 -7.69
N ALA A 467 28.42 -12.65 -8.38
CA ALA A 467 28.56 -13.23 -9.71
C ALA A 467 28.14 -14.71 -9.75
N GLU A 468 28.71 -15.53 -8.85
CA GLU A 468 28.41 -16.96 -8.77
C GLU A 468 26.93 -17.20 -8.43
N SER A 469 26.39 -16.45 -7.45
CA SER A 469 24.99 -16.58 -7.03
C SER A 469 24.03 -16.21 -8.15
N PHE A 470 24.32 -15.14 -8.89
CA PHE A 470 23.54 -14.71 -10.05
C PHE A 470 23.53 -15.79 -11.15
N GLU A 471 24.70 -16.35 -11.48
CA GLU A 471 24.80 -17.40 -12.49
C GLU A 471 24.08 -18.70 -12.09
N ILE A 472 24.17 -19.11 -10.82
CA ILE A 472 23.41 -20.25 -10.28
C ILE A 472 21.90 -20.00 -10.42
N GLY A 473 21.43 -18.81 -10.03
CA GLY A 473 20.02 -18.42 -10.18
C GLY A 473 19.55 -18.44 -11.63
N ARG A 474 20.33 -17.82 -12.53
CA ARG A 474 20.02 -17.75 -13.97
C ARG A 474 20.03 -19.13 -14.63
N HIS A 475 21.02 -19.96 -14.32
CA HIS A 475 21.09 -21.33 -14.82
C HIS A 475 19.89 -22.15 -14.36
N ALA A 476 19.51 -22.06 -13.08
CA ALA A 476 18.37 -22.79 -12.55
C ALA A 476 17.04 -22.45 -13.25
N VAL A 477 16.84 -21.18 -13.63
CA VAL A 477 15.70 -20.77 -14.47
C VAL A 477 15.79 -21.43 -15.84
N SER A 478 16.96 -21.39 -16.48
CA SER A 478 17.14 -21.87 -17.86
C SER A 478 16.87 -23.36 -18.07
N VAL A 479 17.00 -24.18 -17.01
CA VAL A 479 16.80 -25.63 -17.04
C VAL A 479 15.51 -26.08 -16.33
N TYR A 480 14.62 -25.15 -15.96
CA TYR A 480 13.43 -25.48 -15.18
C TYR A 480 12.39 -26.28 -16.02
N PRO A 481 12.00 -27.51 -15.62
CA PRO A 481 11.21 -28.42 -16.48
C PRO A 481 9.79 -27.99 -16.86
N HIS A 482 9.25 -26.94 -16.23
CA HIS A 482 7.86 -26.50 -16.40
C HIS A 482 7.72 -25.01 -16.72
N LEU A 483 8.82 -24.36 -17.14
CA LEU A 483 8.81 -22.96 -17.56
C LEU A 483 8.86 -22.89 -19.09
N PRO A 484 7.78 -22.47 -19.76
CA PRO A 484 7.81 -22.22 -21.20
C PRO A 484 8.94 -21.26 -21.55
N HIS A 485 9.68 -21.52 -22.63
CA HIS A 485 10.79 -20.68 -23.06
C HIS A 485 11.80 -20.34 -21.94
N ALA A 486 12.09 -21.29 -21.05
CA ALA A 486 12.96 -21.13 -19.88
C ALA A 486 14.27 -20.36 -20.12
N VAL A 487 14.95 -20.63 -21.25
CA VAL A 487 16.18 -19.93 -21.65
C VAL A 487 15.94 -18.43 -21.90
N LYS A 488 14.82 -18.09 -22.56
CA LYS A 488 14.42 -16.69 -22.78
C LYS A 488 14.11 -16.02 -21.44
N ALA A 489 13.35 -16.69 -20.56
CA ALA A 489 13.04 -16.19 -19.23
C ALA A 489 14.30 -15.94 -18.38
N ALA A 490 15.28 -16.85 -18.43
CA ALA A 490 16.57 -16.67 -17.75
C ALA A 490 17.35 -15.45 -18.27
N SER A 491 17.25 -15.16 -19.57
CA SER A 491 17.92 -14.01 -20.19
C SER A 491 17.33 -12.65 -19.81
N LYS A 492 16.17 -12.63 -19.13
CA LYS A 492 15.50 -11.40 -18.64
C LYS A 492 16.23 -10.79 -17.44
N PHE A 493 16.93 -11.60 -16.64
CA PHE A 493 17.70 -11.15 -15.48
C PHE A 493 19.04 -10.55 -15.91
N GLN A 494 19.39 -9.41 -15.35
CA GLN A 494 20.65 -8.72 -15.59
C GLN A 494 21.35 -8.40 -14.27
N LEU A 495 22.67 -8.60 -14.26
CA LEU A 495 23.56 -8.14 -13.19
C LEU A 495 24.29 -6.89 -13.69
N LEU A 496 24.23 -5.83 -12.90
CA LEU A 496 24.72 -4.51 -13.26
C LEU A 496 25.68 -3.97 -12.18
N PRO A 497 26.70 -3.17 -12.57
CA PRO A 497 27.03 -2.75 -13.94
C PRO A 497 27.57 -3.88 -14.83
N GLU A 498 27.24 -3.90 -16.11
CA GLU A 498 27.71 -4.97 -17.01
C GLU A 498 29.24 -4.93 -17.17
N GLY A 499 29.91 -6.05 -16.90
CA GLY A 499 31.37 -6.19 -17.06
C GLY A 499 32.22 -5.75 -15.87
N ASP A 500 31.60 -5.28 -14.78
CA ASP A 500 32.29 -4.95 -13.54
C ASP A 500 32.58 -6.20 -12.68
N ASP A 501 33.43 -6.03 -11.65
CA ASP A 501 33.75 -7.09 -10.70
C ASP A 501 32.60 -7.32 -9.70
N HIS A 502 31.98 -8.49 -9.81
CA HIS A 502 30.90 -8.95 -8.94
C HIS A 502 31.34 -10.09 -8.01
N ASN A 503 32.64 -10.25 -7.75
CA ASN A 503 33.16 -11.29 -6.87
C ASN A 503 33.02 -10.98 -5.37
N GLU A 504 32.39 -9.86 -4.99
CA GLU A 504 32.10 -9.57 -3.58
C GLU A 504 31.21 -10.64 -2.96
N VAL A 505 31.58 -11.11 -1.77
CA VAL A 505 30.76 -11.99 -0.94
C VAL A 505 29.95 -11.13 0.02
N ILE A 506 28.63 -11.09 -0.19
CA ILE A 506 27.72 -10.25 0.58
C ILE A 506 27.57 -10.76 2.01
N PHE A 507 27.43 -12.08 2.18
CA PHE A 507 27.27 -12.74 3.47
C PHE A 507 28.39 -13.77 3.66
N PRO A 508 29.55 -13.37 4.21
CA PRO A 508 30.68 -14.28 4.35
C PRO A 508 30.40 -15.39 5.37
N MET A 509 30.95 -16.56 5.08
CA MET A 509 31.00 -17.70 5.99
C MET A 509 31.86 -17.40 7.22
N VAL A 510 31.53 -18.01 8.35
CA VAL A 510 32.33 -17.97 9.57
C VAL A 510 33.24 -19.18 9.60
N GLU A 511 34.52 -18.97 9.82
CA GLU A 511 35.48 -20.04 10.09
C GLU A 511 35.41 -20.43 11.58
N LEU A 512 35.15 -21.69 11.86
CA LEU A 512 35.11 -22.24 13.21
C LEU A 512 36.01 -23.48 13.28
N PRO A 513 36.83 -23.65 14.33
CA PRO A 513 37.53 -24.91 14.55
C PRO A 513 36.53 -26.06 14.61
N LEU A 514 36.84 -27.20 13.96
CA LEU A 514 35.97 -28.38 13.93
C LEU A 514 35.60 -28.87 15.34
N ALA A 515 36.52 -28.71 16.29
CA ALA A 515 36.30 -29.05 17.70
C ALA A 515 35.24 -28.18 18.40
N GLU A 516 34.98 -26.97 17.89
CA GLU A 516 33.99 -26.01 18.41
C GLU A 516 32.67 -26.06 17.63
N TYR A 517 32.63 -26.78 16.51
CA TYR A 517 31.43 -26.90 15.70
C TYR A 517 30.41 -27.83 16.37
N GLU A 518 29.32 -27.25 16.84
CA GLU A 518 28.11 -27.99 17.21
C GLU A 518 27.07 -27.81 16.10
N SER A 519 26.50 -28.92 15.63
CA SER A 519 25.39 -28.89 14.67
C SER A 519 24.14 -28.30 15.33
N GLN A 520 24.02 -26.97 15.30
CA GLN A 520 22.86 -26.27 15.85
C GLN A 520 21.69 -26.33 14.88
N VAL A 521 20.50 -26.64 15.40
CA VAL A 521 19.24 -26.46 14.68
C VAL A 521 18.95 -24.95 14.67
N PRO A 522 18.77 -24.31 13.49
CA PRO A 522 18.46 -22.89 13.41
C PRO A 522 17.23 -22.54 14.25
N SER A 523 17.26 -21.37 14.91
CA SER A 523 16.13 -20.92 15.73
C SER A 523 14.91 -20.63 14.85
N SER A 524 13.77 -21.27 15.16
CA SER A 524 12.50 -21.11 14.45
C SER A 524 11.85 -19.73 14.63
N GLN A 525 12.39 -18.86 15.49
CA GLN A 525 11.85 -17.51 15.76
C GLN A 525 12.63 -16.40 15.03
N ARG A 526 13.45 -16.75 14.05
CA ARG A 526 14.39 -15.81 13.42
C ARG A 526 13.75 -14.81 12.46
N PHE A 527 12.67 -15.17 11.78
CA PHE A 527 12.05 -14.32 10.76
C PHE A 527 10.74 -13.70 11.24
N PRO A 528 10.45 -12.43 10.87
CA PRO A 528 9.21 -11.78 11.26
C PRO A 528 7.99 -12.47 10.65
N VAL A 529 6.92 -12.61 11.43
CA VAL A 529 5.62 -13.04 10.89
C VAL A 529 4.95 -11.84 10.25
N VAL A 530 4.89 -11.82 8.92
CA VAL A 530 4.26 -10.74 8.14
C VAL A 530 2.78 -11.02 7.93
N TRP A 531 2.44 -12.20 7.39
CA TRP A 531 1.06 -12.65 7.21
C TRP A 531 0.63 -13.57 8.36
N SER A 532 -0.43 -13.19 9.07
CA SER A 532 -0.95 -13.98 10.18
C SER A 532 -1.78 -15.17 9.70
N SER A 533 -1.41 -16.38 10.11
CA SER A 533 -2.19 -17.61 9.92
C SER A 533 -3.50 -17.65 10.73
N LYS A 534 -3.66 -16.74 11.70
CA LYS A 534 -4.88 -16.62 12.51
C LYS A 534 -6.01 -15.90 11.79
N LEU A 535 -5.70 -15.20 10.69
CA LEU A 535 -6.72 -14.54 9.87
C LEU A 535 -7.31 -15.52 8.86
N PRO A 536 -8.61 -15.40 8.53
CA PRO A 536 -9.24 -16.26 7.52
C PRO A 536 -8.49 -16.24 6.18
N SER A 537 -8.52 -17.38 5.47
CA SER A 537 -7.95 -17.51 4.12
C SER A 537 -8.94 -17.04 3.06
N LEU A 538 -8.41 -16.49 1.97
CA LEU A 538 -9.20 -16.12 0.79
C LEU A 538 -9.64 -17.35 0.01
N CYS A 539 -10.72 -17.20 -0.76
CA CYS A 539 -11.11 -18.16 -1.76
C CYS A 539 -10.10 -18.16 -2.93
N GLN A 540 -10.09 -19.26 -3.69
CA GLN A 540 -9.33 -19.32 -4.94
C GLN A 540 -9.85 -18.24 -5.90
N HIS A 541 -8.91 -17.60 -6.61
CA HIS A 541 -9.20 -16.57 -7.63
C HIS A 541 -10.02 -15.37 -7.13
N PHE A 542 -9.80 -14.90 -5.89
CA PHE A 542 -10.34 -13.62 -5.44
C PHE A 542 -9.75 -12.46 -6.26
N ARG A 543 -10.55 -11.85 -7.14
CA ARG A 543 -10.17 -10.75 -8.04
C ARG A 543 -11.36 -9.82 -8.29
N HIS A 544 -11.13 -8.71 -9.00
CA HIS A 544 -12.13 -7.72 -9.42
C HIS A 544 -12.77 -6.97 -8.25
N ARG A 545 -12.08 -6.93 -7.12
CA ARG A 545 -12.50 -6.28 -5.87
C ARG A 545 -11.41 -5.36 -5.32
N GLU A 546 -10.39 -5.06 -6.11
CA GLU A 546 -9.24 -4.25 -5.72
C GLU A 546 -9.66 -2.81 -5.41
N ALA A 547 -10.54 -2.23 -6.24
CA ALA A 547 -11.10 -0.91 -6.00
C ALA A 547 -12.00 -0.87 -4.74
N ASP A 548 -12.85 -1.89 -4.56
CA ASP A 548 -13.67 -2.03 -3.35
C ASP A 548 -12.80 -2.16 -2.09
N GLN A 549 -11.73 -2.97 -2.16
CA GLN A 549 -10.77 -3.17 -1.10
C GLN A 549 -10.01 -1.89 -0.79
N TYR A 550 -9.57 -1.16 -1.81
CA TYR A 550 -8.89 0.13 -1.69
C TYR A 550 -9.75 1.11 -0.90
N TYR A 551 -11.03 1.24 -1.24
CA TYR A 551 -11.94 2.15 -0.54
C TYR A 551 -12.12 1.82 0.94
N VAL A 552 -12.13 0.53 1.28
CA VAL A 552 -12.23 0.05 2.67
C VAL A 552 -10.89 0.27 3.39
N CYS A 553 -9.76 -0.05 2.77
CA CYS A 553 -8.43 0.14 3.35
C CYS A 553 -8.13 1.63 3.57
N SER A 554 -8.33 2.47 2.55
CA SER A 554 -8.15 3.93 2.62
C SER A 554 -8.94 4.54 3.77
N HIS A 555 -10.19 4.10 4.00
CA HIS A 555 -11.01 4.56 5.12
C HIS A 555 -10.35 4.32 6.49
N PHE A 556 -9.66 3.19 6.66
CA PHE A 556 -8.97 2.87 7.90
C PHE A 556 -7.56 3.44 7.99
N SER A 557 -6.90 3.67 6.86
CA SER A 557 -5.52 4.17 6.82
C SER A 557 -5.43 5.69 6.92
N THR A 558 -6.47 6.45 6.57
CA THR A 558 -6.47 7.90 6.78
C THR A 558 -6.51 8.22 8.28
N THR A 559 -5.48 8.94 8.76
CA THR A 559 -5.17 9.32 10.17
C THR A 559 -6.27 10.15 10.88
N SER A 560 -7.49 10.26 10.34
CA SER A 560 -8.58 10.92 11.03
C SER A 560 -9.14 9.99 12.12
N GLN A 561 -8.99 10.39 13.39
CA GLN A 561 -9.57 9.68 14.54
C GLN A 561 -11.10 9.56 14.46
N THR A 562 -11.74 10.31 13.56
CA THR A 562 -13.21 10.37 13.43
C THR A 562 -13.82 9.18 12.71
N GLN A 563 -13.12 8.53 11.77
CA GLN A 563 -13.68 7.46 10.95
C GLN A 563 -13.51 6.10 11.63
N LYS A 564 -14.61 5.59 12.22
CA LYS A 564 -14.56 4.41 13.09
C LYS A 564 -15.00 3.11 12.43
N PHE A 565 -15.77 3.19 11.35
CA PHE A 565 -16.66 2.10 11.00
C PHE A 565 -16.89 1.97 9.48
N VAL A 566 -16.83 0.75 8.96
CA VAL A 566 -17.21 0.41 7.57
C VAL A 566 -18.31 -0.67 7.56
N TRP A 567 -19.42 -0.40 6.88
CA TRP A 567 -20.47 -1.38 6.57
C TRP A 567 -20.31 -1.85 5.13
N LEU A 568 -20.07 -3.15 4.93
CA LEU A 568 -20.16 -3.77 3.62
C LEU A 568 -21.61 -4.23 3.38
N VAL A 569 -22.28 -3.62 2.41
CA VAL A 569 -23.68 -3.88 2.06
C VAL A 569 -23.75 -4.50 0.67
N GLY A 570 -24.57 -5.53 0.48
CA GLY A 570 -24.81 -6.11 -0.84
C GLY A 570 -25.53 -7.45 -0.79
N PRO A 571 -25.98 -7.99 -1.93
CA PRO A 571 -26.73 -9.24 -1.97
C PRO A 571 -25.94 -10.45 -1.44
N ALA A 572 -26.64 -11.54 -1.13
CA ALA A 572 -25.98 -12.79 -0.78
C ALA A 572 -25.09 -13.27 -1.94
N GLY A 573 -23.90 -13.79 -1.64
CA GLY A 573 -22.99 -14.32 -2.67
C GLY A 573 -22.18 -13.28 -3.46
N VAL A 574 -22.35 -11.97 -3.20
CA VAL A 574 -21.61 -10.90 -3.92
C VAL A 574 -20.11 -10.81 -3.58
N GLY A 575 -19.68 -11.45 -2.48
CA GLY A 575 -18.28 -11.47 -2.05
C GLY A 575 -17.93 -10.68 -0.78
N LYS A 576 -18.91 -10.13 -0.04
CA LYS A 576 -18.67 -9.31 1.17
C LYS A 576 -17.70 -9.94 2.18
N THR A 577 -17.91 -11.21 2.48
CA THR A 577 -17.08 -11.98 3.41
C THR A 577 -15.63 -12.14 2.91
N GLN A 578 -15.46 -12.38 1.61
CA GLN A 578 -14.11 -12.49 1.04
C GLN A 578 -13.40 -11.14 1.00
N LEU A 579 -14.13 -10.05 0.72
CA LEU A 579 -13.59 -8.70 0.80
C LEU A 579 -13.13 -8.34 2.22
N SER A 580 -13.91 -8.69 3.25
CA SER A 580 -13.50 -8.41 4.64
C SER A 580 -12.26 -9.21 5.04
N TYR A 581 -12.09 -10.43 4.52
CA TYR A 581 -10.87 -11.22 4.72
C TYR A 581 -9.68 -10.57 4.02
N ALA A 582 -9.85 -10.13 2.77
CA ALA A 582 -8.81 -9.47 1.99
C ALA A 582 -8.33 -8.18 2.67
N THR A 583 -9.27 -7.32 3.09
CA THR A 583 -8.98 -6.11 3.87
C THR A 583 -8.24 -6.42 5.16
N ALA A 584 -8.71 -7.39 5.96
CA ALA A 584 -8.07 -7.74 7.23
C ALA A 584 -6.64 -8.24 7.03
N ARG A 585 -6.40 -9.11 6.03
CA ARG A 585 -5.06 -9.60 5.70
C ARG A 585 -4.14 -8.47 5.22
N TYR A 586 -4.65 -7.60 4.35
CA TYR A 586 -3.92 -6.48 3.78
C TYR A 586 -3.47 -5.47 4.84
N LEU A 587 -4.39 -5.04 5.72
CA LEU A 587 -4.11 -4.09 6.81
C LEU A 587 -3.28 -4.74 7.93
N GLY A 588 -3.50 -6.04 8.17
CA GLY A 588 -2.73 -6.82 9.15
C GLY A 588 -1.25 -6.92 8.77
N ALA A 589 -0.95 -7.22 7.50
CA ALA A 589 0.43 -7.30 7.02
C ALA A 589 1.19 -5.97 7.15
N ARG A 590 0.47 -4.84 6.95
CA ARG A 590 1.00 -3.47 7.12
C ARG A 590 0.99 -2.97 8.56
N LYS A 591 0.53 -3.78 9.51
CA LYS A 591 0.42 -3.44 10.94
C LYS A 591 -0.36 -2.14 11.21
N VAL A 592 -1.37 -1.86 10.39
CA VAL A 592 -2.26 -0.68 10.57
C VAL A 592 -2.98 -0.73 11.93
N PHE A 593 -3.21 -1.95 12.44
CA PHE A 593 -3.79 -2.20 13.76
C PHE A 593 -2.81 -2.92 14.69
N PRO A 594 -1.92 -2.20 15.42
CA PRO A 594 -0.94 -2.79 16.32
C PRO A 594 -1.56 -3.65 17.44
N ALA A 595 -2.77 -3.27 17.88
CA ALA A 595 -3.53 -3.99 18.89
C ALA A 595 -4.17 -5.31 18.35
N GLY A 596 -4.01 -5.56 17.06
CA GLY A 596 -4.45 -6.75 16.35
C GLY A 596 -5.84 -6.61 15.71
N ILE A 597 -6.19 -7.64 14.95
CA ILE A 597 -7.46 -7.76 14.24
C ILE A 597 -8.22 -8.96 14.83
N ARG A 598 -9.44 -8.73 15.32
CA ARG A 598 -10.31 -9.75 15.89
C ARG A 598 -11.45 -10.05 14.93
N PHE A 599 -11.60 -11.33 14.58
CA PHE A 599 -12.61 -11.78 13.64
C PHE A 599 -13.74 -12.53 14.35
N VAL A 600 -14.99 -12.22 14.03
CA VAL A 600 -16.18 -12.89 14.55
C VAL A 600 -17.09 -13.29 13.39
N HIS A 601 -17.28 -14.59 13.20
CA HIS A 601 -18.21 -15.14 12.22
C HIS A 601 -19.57 -15.36 12.86
N VAL A 602 -20.49 -14.43 12.66
CA VAL A 602 -21.82 -14.47 13.31
C VAL A 602 -22.62 -15.68 12.83
N GLY A 603 -22.55 -16.02 11.54
CA GLY A 603 -23.19 -17.22 10.99
C GLY A 603 -22.78 -18.51 11.71
N LYS A 604 -21.48 -18.70 11.98
CA LYS A 604 -21.00 -19.89 12.72
C LYS A 604 -21.53 -19.93 14.15
N ILE A 605 -21.61 -18.77 14.82
CA ILE A 605 -22.15 -18.70 16.19
C ILE A 605 -23.65 -19.04 16.19
N VAL A 606 -24.39 -18.60 15.16
CA VAL A 606 -25.80 -18.97 14.98
C VAL A 606 -25.93 -20.48 14.78
N ASP A 607 -25.12 -21.10 13.92
CA ASP A 607 -25.15 -22.54 13.67
C ASP A 607 -24.82 -23.35 14.94
N GLU A 608 -23.78 -22.95 15.68
CA GLU A 608 -23.38 -23.55 16.96
C GLU A 608 -24.49 -23.43 18.02
N ASP A 609 -25.13 -22.25 18.13
CA ASP A 609 -26.23 -22.04 19.09
C ASP A 609 -27.47 -22.86 18.72
N MET A 610 -27.83 -22.91 17.44
CA MET A 610 -28.95 -23.70 16.93
C MET A 610 -28.74 -25.20 17.21
N ALA A 611 -27.53 -25.71 16.97
CA ALA A 611 -27.17 -27.09 17.30
C ALA A 611 -27.30 -27.36 18.81
N ALA A 612 -26.81 -26.46 19.66
CA ALA A 612 -26.85 -26.61 21.12
C ALA A 612 -28.28 -26.55 21.69
N HIS A 613 -29.20 -25.82 21.04
CA HIS A 613 -30.55 -25.58 21.54
C HIS A 613 -31.65 -26.28 20.72
N LYS A 614 -31.32 -27.39 20.05
CA LYS A 614 -32.28 -28.20 19.26
C LYS A 614 -33.08 -27.35 18.25
N ASN A 615 -32.40 -26.43 17.57
CA ASN A 615 -32.96 -25.49 16.60
C ASN A 615 -34.03 -24.52 17.18
N ASN A 616 -33.99 -24.24 18.49
CA ASN A 616 -34.91 -23.30 19.12
C ASN A 616 -34.56 -21.84 18.79
N THR A 617 -35.47 -21.13 18.11
CA THR A 617 -35.28 -19.77 17.61
C THR A 617 -35.81 -18.66 18.53
N ILE A 618 -36.52 -18.97 19.62
CA ILE A 618 -37.28 -17.98 20.43
C ILE A 618 -36.38 -16.93 21.10
N LEU A 619 -35.14 -17.29 21.48
CA LEU A 619 -34.16 -16.39 22.10
C LEU A 619 -32.81 -16.38 21.38
N LEU A 620 -32.80 -16.76 20.10
CA LEU A 620 -31.57 -16.90 19.32
C LEU A 620 -30.77 -15.59 19.29
N GLY A 621 -31.43 -14.45 19.05
CA GLY A 621 -30.78 -13.14 19.01
C GLY A 621 -30.04 -12.81 20.31
N HIS A 622 -30.73 -12.88 21.45
CA HIS A 622 -30.13 -12.61 22.76
C HIS A 622 -28.95 -13.54 23.09
N ARG A 623 -29.06 -14.85 22.81
CA ARG A 623 -27.97 -15.82 23.05
C ARG A 623 -26.76 -15.57 22.15
N VAL A 624 -27.00 -15.31 20.86
CA VAL A 624 -25.94 -15.02 19.89
C VAL A 624 -25.22 -13.71 20.24
N ILE A 625 -25.96 -12.66 20.62
CA ILE A 625 -25.36 -11.39 21.09
C ILE A 625 -24.51 -11.61 22.34
N ALA A 626 -24.99 -12.39 23.31
CA ALA A 626 -24.24 -12.73 24.51
C ALA A 626 -22.95 -13.50 24.18
N ALA A 627 -23.03 -14.49 23.27
CA ALA A 627 -21.87 -15.25 22.81
C ALA A 627 -20.84 -14.37 22.08
N ILE A 628 -21.29 -13.44 21.23
CA ILE A 628 -20.41 -12.46 20.57
C ILE A 628 -19.71 -11.60 21.62
N LYS A 629 -20.45 -11.00 22.55
CA LYS A 629 -19.91 -10.18 23.64
C LYS A 629 -18.85 -10.94 24.43
N GLN A 630 -19.13 -12.19 24.82
CA GLN A 630 -18.19 -13.03 25.55
C GLN A 630 -16.88 -13.30 24.79
N ARG A 631 -16.95 -13.57 23.47
CA ARG A 631 -15.78 -13.86 22.63
C ARG A 631 -14.86 -12.67 22.39
N VAL A 632 -15.40 -11.47 22.56
CA VAL A 632 -14.71 -10.19 22.29
C VAL A 632 -14.30 -9.48 23.58
N ALA A 633 -15.00 -9.68 24.70
CA ALA A 633 -14.77 -9.02 25.98
C ALA A 633 -13.31 -9.12 26.47
N THR A 634 -12.74 -10.33 26.50
CA THR A 634 -11.35 -10.51 26.96
C THR A 634 -10.35 -9.76 26.10
N TRP A 635 -10.59 -9.66 24.79
CA TRP A 635 -9.73 -8.89 23.90
C TRP A 635 -9.92 -7.39 24.14
N LEU A 636 -11.16 -6.89 24.20
CA LEU A 636 -11.43 -5.47 24.46
C LEU A 636 -10.79 -5.00 25.77
N THR A 637 -10.96 -5.74 26.85
CA THR A 637 -10.41 -5.36 28.16
C THR A 637 -8.89 -5.39 28.19
N ARG A 638 -8.26 -6.39 27.57
CA ARG A 638 -6.80 -6.46 27.50
C ARG A 638 -6.20 -5.38 26.59
N THR A 639 -6.91 -5.05 25.52
CA THR A 639 -6.39 -4.21 24.44
C THR A 639 -6.69 -2.73 24.64
N PHE A 640 -7.79 -2.38 25.29
CA PHE A 640 -8.23 -0.99 25.45
C PHE A 640 -8.39 -0.57 26.91
N ASP A 641 -9.02 -1.39 27.77
CA ASP A 641 -9.28 -0.99 29.17
C ASP A 641 -7.99 -1.00 30.00
N ASN A 642 -7.11 -1.98 29.79
CA ASN A 642 -5.88 -2.17 30.56
C ASN A 642 -4.61 -1.69 29.83
N ALA A 643 -4.76 -0.99 28.71
CA ALA A 643 -3.62 -0.59 27.89
C ALA A 643 -2.89 0.61 28.50
N THR A 644 -1.56 0.52 28.58
CA THR A 644 -0.70 1.61 29.04
C THR A 644 -0.40 2.64 27.94
N ILE A 645 -0.65 2.28 26.68
CA ILE A 645 -0.44 3.11 25.49
C ILE A 645 -1.65 2.92 24.58
N GLU A 646 -2.17 4.01 24.01
CA GLU A 646 -3.27 3.94 23.05
C GLU A 646 -2.85 3.16 21.80
N GLN A 647 -3.63 2.13 21.43
CA GLN A 647 -3.37 1.31 20.25
C GLN A 647 -4.64 1.07 19.45
N HIS A 648 -4.53 1.14 18.12
CA HIS A 648 -5.64 0.88 17.22
C HIS A 648 -5.85 -0.61 16.98
N GLY A 649 -7.11 -1.06 17.10
CA GLY A 649 -7.52 -2.45 16.84
C GLY A 649 -8.72 -2.49 15.90
N LEU A 650 -8.86 -3.58 15.14
CA LEU A 650 -9.99 -3.80 14.23
C LEU A 650 -10.83 -4.99 14.69
N LEU A 651 -12.13 -4.80 14.86
CA LEU A 651 -13.10 -5.86 15.06
C LEU A 651 -13.92 -6.06 13.79
N VAL A 652 -13.88 -7.28 13.24
CA VAL A 652 -14.66 -7.67 12.06
C VAL A 652 -15.84 -8.53 12.49
N LEU A 653 -17.07 -8.07 12.22
CA LEU A 653 -18.31 -8.84 12.41
C LEU A 653 -18.85 -9.27 11.05
N ASP A 654 -18.64 -10.54 10.73
CA ASP A 654 -18.98 -11.11 9.44
C ASP A 654 -20.34 -11.84 9.48
N GLY A 655 -21.26 -11.41 8.63
CA GLY A 655 -22.57 -12.03 8.42
C GLY A 655 -23.58 -11.72 9.52
N VAL A 656 -23.79 -10.43 9.84
CA VAL A 656 -24.69 -10.01 10.93
C VAL A 656 -26.18 -10.10 10.57
N ASP A 657 -26.50 -10.54 9.35
CA ASP A 657 -27.87 -10.65 8.83
C ASP A 657 -28.87 -11.32 9.78
N PRO A 658 -28.57 -12.46 10.45
CA PRO A 658 -29.52 -13.12 11.34
C PRO A 658 -29.96 -12.26 12.54
N LEU A 659 -29.13 -11.30 12.96
CA LEU A 659 -29.43 -10.36 14.05
C LEU A 659 -30.24 -9.17 13.54
N LEU A 660 -29.95 -8.69 12.33
CA LEU A 660 -30.67 -7.58 11.70
C LEU A 660 -32.09 -7.96 11.29
N GLU A 661 -32.29 -9.18 10.77
CA GLU A 661 -33.60 -9.67 10.33
C GLU A 661 -34.60 -9.83 11.46
N ARG A 662 -34.10 -9.99 12.68
CA ARG A 662 -34.89 -10.07 13.91
C ARG A 662 -35.14 -8.72 14.57
N GLU A 663 -34.63 -7.63 13.98
CA GLU A 663 -34.73 -6.26 14.48
C GLU A 663 -34.29 -6.11 15.95
N GLU A 664 -33.26 -6.88 16.36
CA GLU A 664 -32.78 -6.90 17.74
C GLU A 664 -32.17 -5.53 18.12
N PRO A 665 -32.85 -4.69 18.94
CA PRO A 665 -32.39 -3.33 19.22
C PRO A 665 -31.09 -3.33 20.03
N ASP A 666 -30.86 -4.39 20.81
CA ASP A 666 -29.69 -4.54 21.66
C ASP A 666 -28.40 -4.73 20.87
N PHE A 667 -28.47 -5.26 19.65
CA PHE A 667 -27.30 -5.44 18.81
C PHE A 667 -26.77 -4.10 18.29
N ILE A 668 -27.67 -3.26 17.73
CA ILE A 668 -27.29 -1.95 17.22
C ILE A 668 -26.83 -1.04 18.36
N LYS A 669 -27.55 -1.01 19.49
CA LYS A 669 -27.11 -0.28 20.70
C LYS A 669 -25.73 -0.72 21.17
N TRP A 670 -25.42 -2.01 21.07
CA TRP A 670 -24.09 -2.51 21.43
C TRP A 670 -23.00 -2.04 20.46
N ILE A 671 -23.26 -2.06 19.14
CA ILE A 671 -22.31 -1.50 18.16
C ILE A 671 -22.11 0.00 18.41
N GLU A 672 -23.18 0.75 18.66
CA GLU A 672 -23.12 2.17 19.00
C GLU A 672 -22.29 2.41 20.26
N ALA A 673 -22.48 1.59 21.29
CA ALA A 673 -21.68 1.63 22.52
C ALA A 673 -20.19 1.34 22.26
N LEU A 674 -19.86 0.38 21.40
CA LEU A 674 -18.46 0.12 21.01
C LEU A 674 -17.82 1.34 20.33
N CYS A 675 -18.57 2.00 19.44
CA CYS A 675 -18.11 3.20 18.76
C CYS A 675 -17.89 4.39 19.71
N THR A 676 -18.69 4.53 20.77
CA THR A 676 -18.56 5.65 21.72
C THR A 676 -17.54 5.36 22.82
N GLN A 677 -17.53 4.13 23.35
CA GLN A 677 -16.67 3.74 24.47
C GLN A 677 -15.19 3.65 24.08
N TYR A 678 -14.89 3.20 22.86
CA TYR A 678 -13.52 2.94 22.42
C TYR A 678 -13.11 3.90 21.30
N SER A 679 -12.26 4.89 21.61
CA SER A 679 -11.71 5.87 20.63
C SER A 679 -10.94 5.18 19.50
N SER A 680 -10.10 4.21 19.89
CA SER A 680 -9.14 3.54 19.03
C SER A 680 -9.60 2.22 18.42
N LEU A 681 -10.83 1.77 18.73
CA LEU A 681 -11.44 0.62 18.07
C LEU A 681 -12.00 1.02 16.70
N ARG A 682 -11.72 0.19 15.70
CA ARG A 682 -12.33 0.24 14.36
C ARG A 682 -13.20 -0.98 14.13
N LEU A 683 -14.26 -0.80 13.33
CA LEU A 683 -15.26 -1.82 13.08
C LEU A 683 -15.43 -2.05 11.58
N LEU A 684 -15.45 -3.32 11.15
CA LEU A 684 -15.83 -3.73 9.80
C LEU A 684 -16.96 -4.73 9.89
N VAL A 685 -18.12 -4.42 9.29
CA VAL A 685 -19.32 -5.24 9.43
C VAL A 685 -19.84 -5.64 8.06
N THR A 686 -20.24 -6.90 7.88
CA THR A 686 -20.81 -7.39 6.62
C THR A 686 -22.29 -7.75 6.80
N ALA A 687 -23.16 -7.21 5.94
CA ALA A 687 -24.60 -7.52 5.94
C ALA A 687 -25.24 -7.34 4.55
N ARG A 688 -26.46 -7.85 4.37
CA ARG A 688 -27.29 -7.60 3.18
C ARG A 688 -28.06 -6.30 3.28
N LYS A 689 -28.49 -5.93 4.48
CA LYS A 689 -29.25 -4.71 4.74
C LYS A 689 -28.34 -3.60 5.27
N GLN A 690 -28.64 -2.37 4.85
CA GLN A 690 -28.06 -1.17 5.44
C GLN A 690 -28.76 -0.83 6.75
N VAL A 691 -28.02 -0.26 7.70
CA VAL A 691 -28.56 0.25 8.96
C VAL A 691 -28.26 1.75 9.03
N VAL A 692 -29.27 2.54 9.36
CA VAL A 692 -29.12 3.97 9.59
C VAL A 692 -29.12 4.21 11.10
N SER A 693 -28.04 4.78 11.61
CA SER A 693 -27.94 5.24 12.99
C SER A 693 -27.34 6.65 13.05
N PRO A 694 -27.86 7.55 13.90
CA PRO A 694 -27.27 8.86 14.15
C PRO A 694 -25.80 8.76 14.61
N VAL A 695 -25.45 7.69 15.33
CA VAL A 695 -24.09 7.44 15.84
C VAL A 695 -23.16 7.13 14.66
N PHE A 696 -23.61 6.35 13.67
CA PHE A 696 -22.82 6.06 12.47
C PHE A 696 -22.59 7.29 11.60
N GLN A 697 -23.57 8.21 11.55
CA GLN A 697 -23.40 9.49 10.87
C GLN A 697 -22.43 10.42 11.60
N THR A 698 -22.46 10.41 12.94
CA THR A 698 -21.61 11.25 13.79
C THR A 698 -20.15 10.78 13.82
N HIS A 699 -19.89 9.47 13.85
CA HIS A 699 -18.53 8.88 13.88
C HIS A 699 -18.00 8.52 12.49
N GLY A 700 -18.41 9.26 11.45
CA GLY A 700 -17.84 9.17 10.11
C GLY A 700 -17.85 7.77 9.50
N GLY A 701 -18.93 7.01 9.66
CA GLY A 701 -19.03 5.64 9.13
C GLY A 701 -19.20 5.62 7.61
N ARG A 702 -18.51 4.67 6.94
CA ARG A 702 -18.63 4.46 5.48
C ARG A 702 -19.56 3.28 5.18
N MET A 703 -20.52 3.50 4.30
CA MET A 703 -21.33 2.45 3.70
C MET A 703 -20.72 2.09 2.34
N GLN A 704 -20.10 0.91 2.24
CA GLN A 704 -19.53 0.40 1.00
C GLN A 704 -20.50 -0.59 0.36
N HIS A 705 -21.09 -0.18 -0.75
CA HIS A 705 -22.02 -1.02 -1.50
C HIS A 705 -21.26 -1.91 -2.48
N LEU A 706 -21.45 -3.21 -2.35
CA LEU A 706 -20.92 -4.22 -3.24
C LEU A 706 -21.97 -4.63 -4.25
N HIS A 707 -21.58 -4.57 -5.52
CA HIS A 707 -22.44 -4.91 -6.65
C HIS A 707 -22.01 -6.23 -7.29
N PRO A 708 -22.93 -6.95 -7.96
CA PRO A 708 -22.57 -8.07 -8.82
C PRO A 708 -21.51 -7.67 -9.86
N PHE A 709 -20.80 -8.65 -10.39
CA PHE A 709 -19.78 -8.40 -11.40
C PHE A 709 -20.36 -7.90 -12.72
N GLY A 710 -19.54 -7.17 -13.47
CA GLY A 710 -19.80 -6.95 -14.89
C GLY A 710 -19.67 -8.26 -15.68
N PRO A 711 -20.24 -8.35 -16.89
CA PRO A 711 -20.18 -9.57 -17.71
C PRO A 711 -18.75 -10.08 -17.93
N ALA A 712 -17.82 -9.20 -18.31
CA ALA A 712 -16.41 -9.55 -18.54
C ALA A 712 -15.73 -10.12 -17.28
N GLN A 713 -15.98 -9.52 -16.11
CA GLN A 713 -15.45 -9.99 -14.83
C GLN A 713 -16.03 -11.35 -14.43
N ALA A 714 -17.31 -11.58 -14.73
CA ALA A 714 -17.97 -12.86 -14.48
C ALA A 714 -17.40 -13.98 -15.38
N VAL A 715 -17.11 -13.67 -16.65
CA VAL A 715 -16.46 -14.60 -17.58
C VAL A 715 -15.03 -14.93 -17.12
N ASP A 716 -14.23 -13.92 -16.75
CA ASP A 716 -12.88 -14.14 -16.24
C ASP A 716 -12.88 -15.06 -15.00
N LEU A 717 -13.78 -14.81 -14.04
CA LEU A 717 -13.92 -15.69 -12.87
C LEU A 717 -14.32 -17.12 -13.29
N LEU A 718 -15.30 -17.27 -14.19
CA LEU A 718 -15.75 -18.59 -14.66
C LEU A 718 -14.59 -19.36 -15.31
N ARG A 719 -13.88 -18.75 -16.26
CA ARG A 719 -12.78 -19.40 -16.99
C ARG A 719 -11.65 -19.80 -16.04
N ARG A 720 -11.30 -18.96 -15.06
CA ARG A 720 -10.29 -19.30 -14.04
C ARG A 720 -10.70 -20.49 -13.17
N LEU A 721 -11.96 -20.54 -12.74
CA LEU A 721 -12.47 -21.64 -11.92
C LEU A 721 -12.58 -22.96 -12.70
N LEU A 722 -12.76 -22.91 -14.02
CA LEU A 722 -12.69 -24.11 -14.87
C LEU A 722 -11.24 -24.56 -15.11
N GLY A 723 -10.32 -23.59 -15.26
CA GLY A 723 -8.88 -23.83 -15.40
C GLY A 723 -8.57 -24.89 -16.46
N LYS A 724 -7.61 -25.77 -16.15
CA LYS A 724 -7.26 -26.93 -17.01
C LYS A 724 -8.22 -28.11 -16.85
N ASP A 725 -9.13 -28.05 -15.87
CA ASP A 725 -10.01 -29.17 -15.57
C ASP A 725 -11.14 -29.30 -16.60
N ARG A 726 -11.50 -28.18 -17.26
CA ARG A 726 -12.50 -28.13 -18.32
C ARG A 726 -12.28 -26.95 -19.29
N GLY A 727 -12.09 -27.25 -20.56
CA GLY A 727 -12.14 -26.27 -21.65
C GLY A 727 -13.59 -25.89 -22.01
N LEU A 728 -13.76 -24.69 -22.57
CA LEU A 728 -15.01 -24.26 -23.21
C LEU A 728 -14.73 -23.95 -24.68
N SER A 729 -15.56 -24.48 -25.57
CA SER A 729 -15.48 -24.20 -27.00
C SER A 729 -16.69 -23.40 -27.48
N LEU A 730 -16.56 -22.69 -28.60
CA LEU A 730 -17.69 -21.96 -29.21
C LEU A 730 -18.85 -22.90 -29.58
N SER A 731 -18.57 -24.18 -29.84
CA SER A 731 -19.59 -25.18 -30.17
C SER A 731 -20.57 -25.48 -29.01
N GLU A 732 -20.16 -25.23 -27.77
CA GLU A 732 -20.97 -25.46 -26.56
C GLU A 732 -21.85 -24.26 -26.17
N LEU A 733 -21.79 -23.16 -26.95
CA LEU A 733 -22.38 -21.87 -26.62
C LEU A 733 -23.47 -21.44 -27.59
N SER A 734 -24.13 -22.40 -28.26
CA SER A 734 -25.13 -22.11 -29.29
C SER A 734 -26.35 -21.37 -28.75
N ALA A 735 -26.62 -21.44 -27.44
CA ALA A 735 -27.68 -20.69 -26.77
C ALA A 735 -27.33 -19.20 -26.56
N SER A 736 -26.08 -18.78 -26.78
CA SER A 736 -25.71 -17.37 -26.74
C SER A 736 -26.27 -16.62 -27.96
N PRO A 737 -26.88 -15.43 -27.78
CA PRO A 737 -27.52 -14.69 -28.88
C PRO A 737 -26.53 -14.24 -29.97
N ILE A 738 -25.24 -14.21 -29.65
CA ILE A 738 -24.16 -13.81 -30.56
C ILE A 738 -23.24 -14.96 -30.94
N ALA A 739 -23.61 -16.21 -30.65
CA ALA A 739 -22.78 -17.40 -30.91
C ALA A 739 -22.38 -17.56 -32.39
N ALA A 740 -23.30 -17.20 -33.31
CA ALA A 740 -23.09 -17.29 -34.75
C ALA A 740 -22.28 -16.11 -35.34
N GLN A 741 -21.93 -15.11 -34.52
CA GLN A 741 -21.23 -13.90 -34.98
C GLN A 741 -19.76 -13.96 -34.56
N LYS A 742 -18.84 -13.71 -35.51
CA LYS A 742 -17.43 -13.47 -35.19
C LYS A 742 -17.27 -12.01 -34.76
N ASN A 743 -17.28 -11.79 -33.45
CA ASN A 743 -17.21 -10.46 -32.83
C ASN A 743 -15.77 -9.96 -32.69
N HIS A 744 -14.78 -10.85 -32.76
CA HIS A 744 -13.37 -10.50 -32.65
C HIS A 744 -12.47 -11.44 -33.49
N PRO A 745 -11.35 -10.96 -34.08
CA PRO A 745 -10.41 -11.80 -34.83
C PRO A 745 -9.70 -12.84 -33.95
N ASP A 746 -9.31 -12.47 -32.72
CA ASP A 746 -8.74 -13.40 -31.74
C ASP A 746 -9.81 -14.36 -31.18
N PRO A 747 -9.62 -15.69 -31.31
CA PRO A 747 -10.63 -16.68 -30.95
C PRO A 747 -10.96 -16.70 -29.45
N ASN A 748 -9.95 -16.44 -28.60
CA ASN A 748 -10.09 -16.41 -27.15
C ASN A 748 -10.92 -15.21 -26.68
N THR A 749 -10.64 -14.03 -27.22
CA THR A 749 -11.42 -12.81 -27.00
C THR A 749 -12.84 -12.98 -27.53
N ASN A 750 -13.00 -13.60 -28.71
CA ASN A 750 -14.33 -13.89 -29.26
C ASN A 750 -15.12 -14.84 -28.35
N LEU A 751 -14.49 -15.89 -27.83
CA LEU A 751 -15.10 -16.81 -26.87
C LEU A 751 -15.58 -16.08 -25.61
N SER A 752 -14.75 -15.21 -25.03
CA SER A 752 -15.13 -14.40 -23.87
C SER A 752 -16.36 -13.54 -24.16
N LEU A 753 -16.38 -12.82 -25.29
CA LEU A 753 -17.52 -11.99 -25.69
C LEU A 753 -18.81 -12.81 -25.82
N VAL A 754 -18.74 -14.00 -26.43
CA VAL A 754 -19.90 -14.90 -26.56
C VAL A 754 -20.39 -15.40 -25.20
N LEU A 755 -19.46 -15.71 -24.28
CA LEU A 755 -19.78 -16.13 -22.90
C LEU A 755 -20.45 -15.01 -22.09
N GLU A 756 -20.06 -13.75 -22.26
CA GLU A 756 -20.66 -12.61 -21.55
C GLU A 756 -22.17 -12.50 -21.79
N GLN A 757 -22.62 -12.92 -22.98
CA GLN A 757 -24.03 -12.89 -23.38
C GLN A 757 -24.76 -14.21 -23.13
N HIS A 758 -24.06 -15.25 -22.66
CA HIS A 758 -24.61 -16.59 -22.52
C HIS A 758 -25.68 -16.65 -21.42
N PRO A 759 -26.87 -17.24 -21.67
CA PRO A 759 -27.96 -17.28 -20.70
C PRO A 759 -27.61 -17.96 -19.37
N ALA A 760 -26.86 -19.07 -19.40
CA ALA A 760 -26.46 -19.78 -18.18
C ALA A 760 -25.59 -18.91 -17.24
N LEU A 761 -24.71 -18.07 -17.81
CA LEU A 761 -23.92 -17.12 -17.02
C LEU A 761 -24.80 -15.98 -16.50
N ARG A 762 -25.69 -15.43 -17.34
CA ARG A 762 -26.65 -14.39 -16.92
C ARG A 762 -27.59 -14.85 -15.79
N GLN A 763 -27.99 -16.12 -15.79
CA GLN A 763 -28.83 -16.72 -14.73
C GLN A 763 -28.17 -16.68 -13.35
N THR A 764 -26.84 -16.62 -13.28
CA THR A 764 -26.11 -16.44 -12.01
C THR A 764 -26.30 -15.05 -11.40
N GLY A 765 -26.90 -14.11 -12.14
CA GLY A 765 -26.98 -12.71 -11.75
C GLY A 765 -25.60 -12.05 -11.59
N PHE A 766 -24.56 -12.64 -12.17
CA PHE A 766 -23.16 -12.26 -12.01
C PHE A 766 -22.68 -12.22 -10.55
N LEU A 767 -23.29 -13.05 -9.69
CA LEU A 767 -22.85 -13.22 -8.31
C LEU A 767 -21.69 -14.22 -8.25
N PRO A 768 -20.53 -13.87 -7.66
CA PRO A 768 -19.37 -14.76 -7.58
C PRO A 768 -19.68 -16.15 -7.02
N ARG A 769 -20.53 -16.24 -6.01
CA ARG A 769 -20.96 -17.53 -5.42
C ARG A 769 -21.71 -18.42 -6.42
N GLU A 770 -22.62 -17.83 -7.20
CA GLU A 770 -23.42 -18.55 -8.18
C GLU A 770 -22.59 -18.93 -9.41
N ILE A 771 -21.65 -18.08 -9.82
CA ILE A 771 -20.65 -18.39 -10.85
C ILE A 771 -19.80 -19.58 -10.41
N ALA A 772 -19.33 -19.60 -9.17
CA ALA A 772 -18.56 -20.72 -8.63
C ALA A 772 -19.36 -22.02 -8.54
N ALA A 773 -20.66 -21.93 -8.22
CA ALA A 773 -21.56 -23.08 -8.27
C ALA A 773 -21.76 -23.60 -9.70
N LEU A 774 -21.90 -22.70 -10.69
CA LEU A 774 -21.96 -23.06 -12.11
C LEU A 774 -20.65 -23.75 -12.56
N ALA A 775 -19.50 -23.17 -12.24
CA ALA A 775 -18.19 -23.74 -12.56
C ALA A 775 -18.03 -25.15 -11.96
N SER A 776 -18.41 -25.33 -10.70
CA SER A 776 -18.34 -26.63 -10.02
C SER A 776 -19.19 -27.70 -10.71
N ARG A 777 -20.41 -27.33 -11.15
CA ARG A 777 -21.27 -28.25 -11.93
C ARG A 777 -20.67 -28.57 -13.29
N LEU A 778 -20.05 -27.60 -13.95
CA LEU A 778 -19.41 -27.80 -15.24
C LEU A 778 -18.18 -28.72 -15.12
N VAL A 779 -17.33 -28.53 -14.11
CA VAL A 779 -16.18 -29.42 -13.85
C VAL A 779 -16.64 -30.84 -13.53
N ALA A 780 -17.73 -31.00 -12.77
CA ALA A 780 -18.31 -32.32 -12.48
C ALA A 780 -18.90 -33.01 -13.72
N ALA A 781 -19.42 -32.25 -14.69
CA ALA A 781 -20.06 -32.75 -15.89
C ALA A 781 -19.28 -32.38 -17.16
N LYS A 782 -18.04 -32.91 -17.29
CA LYS A 782 -17.06 -32.49 -18.33
C LYS A 782 -17.57 -32.57 -19.77
N THR A 783 -18.47 -33.51 -20.08
CA THR A 783 -19.01 -33.72 -21.44
C THR A 783 -20.30 -32.95 -21.70
N THR A 784 -20.89 -32.32 -20.68
CA THR A 784 -22.19 -31.65 -20.81
C THR A 784 -21.97 -30.21 -21.25
N PRO A 785 -22.50 -29.77 -22.41
CA PRO A 785 -22.28 -28.41 -22.93
C PRO A 785 -22.86 -27.34 -22.00
N LEU A 786 -22.33 -26.12 -22.04
CA LEU A 786 -22.82 -25.01 -21.22
C LEU A 786 -24.31 -24.70 -21.51
N ASP A 787 -24.74 -24.87 -22.76
CA ASP A 787 -26.14 -24.74 -23.19
C ASP A 787 -27.12 -25.59 -22.35
N ALA A 788 -26.69 -26.76 -21.87
CA ALA A 788 -27.54 -27.65 -21.06
C ALA A 788 -27.80 -27.10 -19.63
N PHE A 789 -27.11 -26.04 -19.22
CA PHE A 789 -27.29 -25.38 -17.93
C PHE A 789 -28.17 -24.11 -18.03
N VAL A 790 -28.87 -23.91 -19.15
CA VAL A 790 -29.87 -22.85 -19.32
C VAL A 790 -31.23 -23.35 -18.83
N ASN A 791 -31.75 -22.75 -17.74
CA ASN A 791 -32.96 -23.21 -17.04
C ASN A 791 -32.91 -24.68 -16.56
N PRO A 792 -31.90 -25.08 -15.77
CA PRO A 792 -31.70 -26.45 -15.30
C PRO A 792 -32.57 -26.85 -14.10
#